data_AF-A0A6I2SH54-F1
#
_entry.id   AF-A0A6I2SH54-F1
#
_cell.length_a   1.000
_cell.length_b   1.000
_cell.length_c   1.000
_cell.angle_alpha   90.00
_cell.angle_beta   90.00
_cell.angle_gamma   90.00
#
_symmetry.space_group_name_H-M   'P 1'
#
loop_
_entity.id
_entity.type
_entity.pdbx_description
1 polymer ?
#
loop_
_entity_poly.entity_id
_entity_poly.type
_entity_poly.pdbx_seq_one_letter_code
_entity_poly.pdbx_strand_id
1 'polypeptide(L)'
;MRKESEIIPVSRQKPLVLVTPDAAPHAGGRGISMHGTRELLARLGWSCEGGRANLANLPFSLDDATAGSETELQVAVAGRRQDVDLPRLIEQSDYFANMAKRVVAGDSPRRLVTELERFLEENPSGVWENSWVRFPARLLSPYAREILEQDLQADRTDPSAGRRSDVSRFLALDAAGEEQVRLPVSYLLKIALADLLGTQATMPSRVRETGRRLMTHYLNDNTSPETFSFHVVPLRKEAGTGRALARETGKRFLLTQFLLMYANERFALKESGQHALIYFAPHPPIRQKELNGLISDSFYRELFMSPCLSGWDRGEEKYRYMQLCHQVLSRSQLNAVAKLREAGIIVNNLVVLPTVSNVSLANNGTHVSLGSRRMAALLSDARSGFTPLHEKQLGDLVIKMVEHFLPLFVGTYSAAPYRLAFTDFHPELALGFLPHELDYTHLRMIWRRWKKKASLSVFGQPVTPFGPPWIDRLVSTVFGLKGDFVADYRLMDYLVCLLSTSRSPALDGRPGNGDKLRRDLASLGVFDDQMSVYLLYKLREFDKMGFTGFEGRYYSLFPSLGTDMANAVDLQLLLTALAFKLIAQGDLHHAMIPDDPSLESERRQVFFASAIGIPTFFVRRQTGNLFLRRIIERVKGTRPSRRYPGYIRVPVAAYRLALVEFISEQGADLVEMLGLGETIRDLRERLVNPGEMSAAGRLTRGILNGMGGKDPLRVDASEFNAGAEHHYRDTLRLSHLEEAYASLLDDCSQLELSAREGDGPARSLLGSLPLGNGACSFLRAIHADLMQERLDAATLRQLIVLTLSTVHHDTDSAARFINERPADGAVPPSVCRS
;
A
#
# COMPACT_ATOMS: atom_id res chain seq x y z
N MET A 1 9.49 -12.58 17.63
CA MET A 1 9.97 -12.55 16.23
C MET A 1 10.77 -11.27 16.07
N ARG A 2 12.09 -11.37 16.21
CA ARG A 2 13.03 -10.25 16.03
C ARG A 2 13.17 -10.01 14.53
N LYS A 3 13.04 -8.75 14.08
CA LYS A 3 13.47 -8.33 12.73
C LYS A 3 15.01 -8.33 12.74
N GLU A 4 15.61 -9.48 12.43
CA GLU A 4 17.03 -9.51 12.07
C GLU A 4 17.16 -9.21 10.57
N SER A 5 17.94 -8.16 10.30
CA SER A 5 18.69 -7.89 9.06
C SER A 5 17.96 -7.36 7.81
N GLU A 6 17.97 -6.04 7.67
CA GLU A 6 18.50 -5.37 6.47
C GLU A 6 19.85 -4.74 6.84
N ILE A 7 20.94 -5.53 6.81
CA ILE A 7 22.31 -5.03 6.67
C ILE A 7 23.06 -6.04 5.79
N ILE A 8 23.32 -5.68 4.53
CA ILE A 8 24.29 -6.38 3.69
C ILE A 8 25.68 -5.86 4.10
N PRO A 9 26.66 -6.74 4.42
CA PRO A 9 27.99 -6.29 4.80
C PRO A 9 28.74 -5.69 3.59
N VAL A 10 29.38 -4.55 3.82
CA VAL A 10 30.28 -3.88 2.89
C VAL A 10 31.45 -4.79 2.51
N SER A 11 31.51 -5.13 1.22
CA SER A 11 32.65 -5.51 0.39
C SER A 11 34.01 -5.76 1.08
N ARG A 12 34.52 -7.00 0.97
CA ARG A 12 35.95 -7.26 0.75
C ARG A 12 36.17 -7.72 -0.69
N GLN A 13 36.72 -6.84 -1.51
CA GLN A 13 37.22 -7.11 -2.85
C GLN A 13 38.31 -8.21 -2.83
N LYS A 14 38.23 -9.17 -3.75
CA LYS A 14 39.36 -9.96 -4.26
C LYS A 14 39.29 -10.01 -5.79
N PRO A 15 40.44 -10.09 -6.49
CA PRO A 15 40.63 -9.48 -7.79
C PRO A 15 40.00 -10.25 -8.96
N LEU A 16 39.63 -9.47 -9.98
CA LEU A 16 39.19 -9.92 -11.30
C LEU A 16 40.19 -10.91 -11.92
N VAL A 17 39.67 -12.02 -12.45
CA VAL A 17 40.33 -12.76 -13.53
C VAL A 17 39.54 -12.47 -14.81
N LEU A 18 40.19 -11.76 -15.73
CA LEU A 18 39.72 -11.55 -17.10
C LEU A 18 39.66 -12.90 -17.83
N VAL A 19 38.50 -13.23 -18.40
CA VAL A 19 38.41 -14.13 -19.53
C VAL A 19 37.67 -13.39 -20.65
N THR A 20 38.41 -13.08 -21.70
CA THR A 20 37.95 -12.45 -22.94
C THR A 20 37.11 -13.41 -23.79
N PRO A 21 36.31 -12.89 -24.75
CA PRO A 21 35.17 -13.57 -25.33
C PRO A 21 35.53 -14.34 -26.60
N ASP A 22 35.00 -15.55 -26.76
CA ASP A 22 34.85 -16.15 -28.07
C ASP A 22 33.37 -16.47 -28.33
N ALA A 23 32.92 -15.95 -29.47
CA ALA A 23 31.55 -16.02 -29.96
C ALA A 23 31.35 -17.26 -30.85
N ALA A 24 30.30 -18.04 -30.60
CA ALA A 24 29.52 -18.75 -31.61
C ALA A 24 28.21 -19.30 -31.02
N PRO A 25 27.14 -19.46 -31.83
CA PRO A 25 25.77 -19.55 -31.36
C PRO A 25 25.37 -21.00 -31.05
N HIS A 26 24.87 -21.28 -29.84
CA HIS A 26 24.24 -22.56 -29.55
C HIS A 26 22.74 -22.43 -29.33
N ALA A 27 22.04 -23.04 -30.28
CA ALA A 27 20.64 -23.36 -30.28
C ALA A 27 20.23 -24.27 -29.11
N GLY A 28 18.96 -24.17 -28.72
CA GLY A 28 18.26 -25.24 -28.03
C GLY A 28 18.37 -25.23 -26.50
N GLY A 29 17.76 -24.24 -25.87
CA GLY A 29 17.31 -24.40 -24.47
C GLY A 29 16.23 -25.48 -24.43
N ARG A 30 16.64 -26.73 -24.17
CA ARG A 30 15.71 -27.82 -23.86
C ARG A 30 14.88 -27.42 -22.65
N GLY A 31 13.56 -27.33 -22.85
CA GLY A 31 12.61 -27.11 -21.77
C GLY A 31 12.75 -28.20 -20.72
N ILE A 32 12.73 -27.78 -19.46
CA ILE A 32 12.65 -28.69 -18.32
C ILE A 32 11.35 -29.48 -18.45
N SER A 33 11.49 -30.81 -18.44
CA SER A 33 10.43 -31.82 -18.60
C SER A 33 9.27 -31.61 -17.62
N MET A 34 8.02 -31.86 -18.07
CA MET A 34 6.80 -31.92 -17.25
C MET A 34 6.91 -32.83 -16.00
N HIS A 35 7.94 -33.70 -15.92
CA HIS A 35 8.17 -34.54 -14.74
C HIS A 35 8.56 -33.77 -13.47
N GLY A 36 9.12 -32.55 -13.57
CA GLY A 36 9.49 -31.75 -12.38
C GLY A 36 8.29 -31.20 -11.61
N THR A 37 7.27 -30.67 -12.28
CA THR A 37 6.11 -30.02 -11.61
C THR A 37 5.23 -31.02 -10.86
N ARG A 38 4.99 -32.21 -11.41
CA ARG A 38 4.24 -33.26 -10.70
C ARG A 38 4.95 -33.75 -9.44
N GLU A 39 6.27 -33.90 -9.48
CA GLU A 39 7.07 -34.26 -8.31
C GLU A 39 7.00 -33.16 -7.23
N LEU A 40 7.05 -31.88 -7.64
CA LEU A 40 6.89 -30.73 -6.75
C LEU A 40 5.55 -30.71 -6.02
N LEU A 41 4.47 -31.01 -6.74
CA LEU A 41 3.12 -31.02 -6.18
C LEU A 41 2.86 -32.26 -5.32
N ALA A 42 3.44 -33.40 -5.68
CA ALA A 42 3.43 -34.58 -4.82
C ALA A 42 4.11 -34.29 -3.47
N ARG A 43 5.21 -33.53 -3.47
CA ARG A 43 5.87 -33.06 -2.23
C ARG A 43 5.03 -32.06 -1.43
N LEU A 44 4.11 -31.35 -2.08
CA LEU A 44 3.11 -30.49 -1.43
C LEU A 44 1.90 -31.29 -0.89
N GLY A 45 1.92 -32.63 -0.99
CA GLY A 45 0.81 -33.49 -0.53
C GLY A 45 -0.38 -33.52 -1.49
N TRP A 46 -0.20 -33.05 -2.72
CA TRP A 46 -1.22 -33.09 -3.77
C TRP A 46 -1.03 -34.32 -4.65
N SER A 47 -1.96 -35.28 -4.55
CA SER A 47 -2.04 -36.43 -5.45
C SER A 47 -3.35 -36.42 -6.25
N CYS A 48 -3.25 -36.74 -7.53
CA CYS A 48 -4.39 -37.10 -8.38
C CYS A 48 -4.46 -38.62 -8.52
N GLU A 49 -4.73 -39.33 -7.43
CA GLU A 49 -5.06 -40.75 -7.53
C GLU A 49 -6.54 -40.92 -7.93
N GLY A 50 -6.80 -41.67 -9.01
CA GLY A 50 -8.17 -42.00 -9.42
C GLY A 50 -9.02 -40.86 -10.03
N GLY A 51 -8.42 -39.71 -10.37
CA GLY A 51 -9.11 -38.62 -11.08
C GLY A 51 -9.86 -37.60 -10.21
N ARG A 52 -9.78 -37.70 -8.87
CA ARG A 52 -10.26 -36.66 -7.94
C ARG A 52 -9.09 -36.11 -7.12
N ALA A 53 -8.78 -34.82 -7.32
CA ALA A 53 -7.73 -34.13 -6.58
C ALA A 53 -8.16 -33.87 -5.13
N ASN A 54 -7.27 -34.12 -4.15
CA ASN A 54 -7.51 -33.68 -2.77
C ASN A 54 -7.21 -32.18 -2.64
N LEU A 55 -8.21 -31.35 -2.92
CA LEU A 55 -8.11 -29.89 -2.89
C LEU A 55 -7.80 -29.34 -1.50
N ALA A 56 -8.17 -30.05 -0.43
CA ALA A 56 -7.89 -29.64 0.94
C ALA A 56 -6.39 -29.66 1.27
N ASN A 57 -5.57 -30.29 0.42
CA ASN A 57 -4.13 -30.33 0.57
C ASN A 57 -3.35 -29.27 -0.23
N LEU A 58 -4.04 -28.47 -1.02
CA LEU A 58 -3.41 -27.46 -1.86
C LEU A 58 -2.89 -26.28 -1.01
N PRO A 59 -1.76 -25.64 -1.36
CA PRO A 59 -1.40 -24.37 -0.74
C PRO A 59 -2.53 -23.34 -0.85
N PHE A 60 -2.74 -22.57 0.21
CA PHE A 60 -3.81 -21.58 0.34
C PHE A 60 -5.24 -22.14 0.31
N SER A 61 -5.42 -23.46 0.50
CA SER A 61 -6.73 -24.06 0.73
C SER A 61 -7.16 -23.97 2.21
N LEU A 62 -8.21 -24.72 2.56
CA LEU A 62 -8.75 -24.79 3.92
C LEU A 62 -7.64 -24.99 4.98
N ASP A 63 -7.68 -24.17 6.03
CA ASP A 63 -6.79 -24.16 7.20
C ASP A 63 -5.29 -23.92 6.95
N ASP A 64 -4.89 -23.68 5.70
CA ASP A 64 -3.50 -23.39 5.34
C ASP A 64 -3.17 -21.88 5.37
N ALA A 65 -4.11 -21.06 4.91
CA ALA A 65 -3.85 -19.65 4.67
C ALA A 65 -3.83 -18.81 5.95
N THR A 66 -2.84 -17.95 6.05
CA THR A 66 -2.78 -16.85 7.00
C THR A 66 -2.72 -15.52 6.27
N ALA A 67 -3.01 -14.43 6.96
CA ALA A 67 -2.88 -13.10 6.39
C ALA A 67 -2.35 -12.06 7.38
N GLY A 68 -1.80 -11.00 6.82
CA GLY A 68 -1.47 -9.76 7.49
C GLY A 68 -1.67 -8.60 6.52
N SER A 69 -1.75 -7.39 7.07
CA SER A 69 -1.85 -6.16 6.28
C SER A 69 -0.85 -5.11 6.76
N GLU A 70 -0.34 -4.33 5.82
CA GLU A 70 0.40 -3.09 6.04
C GLU A 70 -0.48 -1.95 5.54
N THR A 71 -0.53 -0.85 6.28
CA THR A 71 -1.38 0.31 5.97
C THR A 71 -0.58 1.57 6.13
N GLU A 72 -0.49 2.33 5.05
CA GLU A 72 -0.01 3.70 5.04
C GLU A 72 -1.20 4.63 5.34
N LEU A 73 -1.03 5.56 6.26
CA LEU A 73 -2.07 6.51 6.69
C LEU A 73 -1.66 7.94 6.35
N GLN A 74 -2.62 8.86 6.29
CA GLN A 74 -2.36 10.29 6.19
C GLN A 74 -2.50 10.94 7.57
N VAL A 75 -1.63 11.90 7.87
CA VAL A 75 -1.70 12.71 9.09
C VAL A 75 -1.77 14.19 8.79
N ALA A 76 -2.32 14.95 9.73
CA ALA A 76 -2.29 16.40 9.71
C ALA A 76 -2.32 16.96 11.14
N VAL A 77 -1.90 18.21 11.29
CA VAL A 77 -2.12 18.98 12.52
C VAL A 77 -2.95 20.19 12.16
N ALA A 78 -4.14 20.29 12.75
CA ALA A 78 -4.99 21.46 12.61
C ALA A 78 -4.65 22.48 13.69
N GLY A 79 -4.62 23.76 13.33
CA GLY A 79 -4.27 24.85 14.24
C GLY A 79 -3.86 26.11 13.49
N ARG A 80 -3.66 27.19 14.26
CA ARG A 80 -3.20 28.46 13.68
C ARG A 80 -1.73 28.35 13.27
N ARG A 81 -1.33 29.12 12.26
CA ARG A 81 0.04 29.17 11.73
C ARG A 81 1.10 29.32 12.83
N GLN A 82 0.84 30.14 13.84
CA GLN A 82 1.77 30.37 14.96
C GLN A 82 1.85 29.22 15.98
N ASP A 83 0.88 28.31 15.98
CA ASP A 83 0.78 27.23 16.98
C ASP A 83 1.29 25.89 16.41
N VAL A 84 1.23 25.72 15.09
CA VAL A 84 1.55 24.46 14.40
C VAL A 84 3.02 24.44 13.92
N ASP A 85 3.63 23.26 13.94
CA ASP A 85 5.07 23.10 13.68
C ASP A 85 5.51 23.41 12.24
N LEU A 86 4.86 22.82 11.23
CA LEU A 86 5.26 22.97 9.82
C LEU A 86 5.40 24.43 9.37
N PRO A 87 4.40 25.32 9.55
CA PRO A 87 4.54 26.72 9.15
C PRO A 87 5.67 27.43 9.92
N ARG A 88 5.80 27.20 11.23
CA ARG A 88 6.87 27.78 12.04
C ARG A 88 8.24 27.35 11.55
N LEU A 89 8.39 26.06 11.20
CA LEU A 89 9.64 25.50 10.70
C LEU A 89 10.03 26.15 9.36
N ILE A 90 9.07 26.38 8.46
CA ILE A 90 9.32 27.07 7.20
C ILE A 90 9.79 28.50 7.46
N GLU A 91 9.07 29.27 8.29
CA GLU A 91 9.40 30.67 8.60
C GLU A 91 10.77 30.84 9.26
N GLN A 92 11.12 29.92 10.15
CA GLN A 92 12.36 29.96 10.93
C GLN A 92 13.56 29.35 10.19
N SER A 93 13.34 28.78 9.00
CA SER A 93 14.40 28.10 8.26
C SER A 93 15.40 29.05 7.63
N ASP A 94 16.67 28.63 7.60
CA ASP A 94 17.71 29.29 6.80
C ASP A 94 17.35 29.28 5.31
N TYR A 95 16.60 28.29 4.84
CA TYR A 95 16.10 28.24 3.47
C TYR A 95 15.26 29.48 3.15
N PHE A 96 14.25 29.78 3.99
CA PHE A 96 13.39 30.94 3.82
C PHE A 96 14.17 32.25 3.91
N ALA A 97 15.03 32.38 4.94
CA ALA A 97 15.86 33.57 5.12
C ALA A 97 16.80 33.83 3.92
N ASN A 98 17.43 32.78 3.38
CA ASN A 98 18.31 32.88 2.22
C ASN A 98 17.53 33.19 0.94
N MET A 99 16.33 32.62 0.78
CA MET A 99 15.47 32.92 -0.36
C MET A 99 15.04 34.39 -0.37
N ALA A 100 14.63 34.93 0.78
CA ALA A 100 14.30 36.34 0.94
C ALA A 100 15.50 37.26 0.63
N LYS A 101 16.70 36.93 1.15
CA LYS A 101 17.93 37.67 0.84
C LYS A 101 18.27 37.68 -0.65
N ARG A 102 18.16 36.56 -1.34
CA ARG A 102 18.39 36.46 -2.80
C ARG A 102 17.41 37.31 -3.60
N VAL A 103 16.16 37.39 -3.17
CA VAL A 103 15.16 38.26 -3.79
C VAL A 103 15.51 39.74 -3.60
N VAL A 104 15.97 40.14 -2.40
CA VAL A 104 16.43 41.52 -2.14
C VAL A 104 17.67 41.86 -2.97
N ALA A 105 18.60 40.90 -3.14
CA ALA A 105 19.79 41.06 -3.96
C ALA A 105 19.50 41.08 -5.48
N GLY A 106 18.31 40.65 -5.91
CA GLY A 106 17.93 40.56 -7.32
C GLY A 106 18.32 39.25 -8.02
N ASP A 107 18.87 38.28 -7.27
CA ASP A 107 19.32 36.98 -7.78
C ASP A 107 18.17 35.99 -8.04
N SER A 108 17.00 36.23 -7.43
CA SER A 108 15.81 35.39 -7.55
C SER A 108 14.55 36.21 -7.85
N PRO A 109 13.56 35.66 -8.58
CA PRO A 109 12.28 36.31 -8.80
C PRO A 109 11.53 36.58 -7.49
N ARG A 110 11.02 37.80 -7.30
CA ARG A 110 10.17 38.18 -6.14
C ARG A 110 8.98 37.24 -5.94
N ARG A 111 8.43 36.74 -7.03
CA ARG A 111 7.26 35.85 -7.07
C ARG A 111 7.41 34.62 -6.17
N LEU A 112 8.59 34.02 -6.06
CA LEU A 112 8.79 32.79 -5.27
C LEU A 112 8.56 33.02 -3.77
N VAL A 113 9.09 34.11 -3.22
CA VAL A 113 8.88 34.48 -1.81
C VAL A 113 7.41 34.82 -1.58
N THR A 114 6.82 35.64 -2.46
CA THR A 114 5.40 36.02 -2.35
C THR A 114 4.46 34.82 -2.45
N GLU A 115 4.74 33.83 -3.30
CA GLU A 115 3.91 32.62 -3.40
C GLU A 115 4.05 31.73 -2.16
N LEU A 116 5.23 31.65 -1.54
CA LEU A 116 5.43 30.92 -0.29
C LEU A 116 4.81 31.64 0.91
N GLU A 117 4.91 32.97 0.99
CA GLU A 117 4.22 33.78 2.00
C GLU A 117 2.71 33.59 1.88
N ARG A 118 2.18 33.69 0.65
CA ARG A 118 0.77 33.42 0.36
C ARG A 118 0.37 32.01 0.76
N PHE A 119 1.18 30.99 0.46
CA PHE A 119 0.92 29.62 0.91
C PHE A 119 0.76 29.56 2.44
N LEU A 120 1.62 30.24 3.19
CA LEU A 120 1.54 30.27 4.66
C LEU A 120 0.35 31.08 5.20
N GLU A 121 -0.11 32.10 4.47
CA GLU A 121 -1.23 32.97 4.87
C GLU A 121 -2.60 32.41 4.48
N GLU A 122 -2.74 31.91 3.25
CA GLU A 122 -4.00 31.43 2.67
C GLU A 122 -4.23 29.95 3.01
N ASN A 123 -4.60 29.67 4.27
CA ASN A 123 -4.99 28.33 4.72
C ASN A 123 -6.33 28.34 5.47
N PRO A 124 -7.48 28.43 4.76
CA PRO A 124 -8.79 28.59 5.39
C PRO A 124 -9.23 27.36 6.21
N SER A 125 -8.71 26.17 5.92
CA SER A 125 -9.01 24.96 6.69
C SER A 125 -8.25 24.93 8.02
N GLY A 126 -7.15 25.68 8.13
CA GLY A 126 -6.23 25.61 9.28
C GLY A 126 -5.57 24.23 9.43
N VAL A 127 -5.57 23.40 8.39
CA VAL A 127 -4.99 22.06 8.40
C VAL A 127 -3.59 22.10 7.77
N TRP A 128 -2.61 21.50 8.45
CA TRP A 128 -1.24 21.39 7.99
C TRP A 128 -0.86 19.91 7.87
N GLU A 129 -0.93 19.37 6.66
CA GLU A 129 -0.70 17.95 6.40
C GLU A 129 0.78 17.57 6.65
N ASN A 130 0.98 16.40 7.25
CA ASN A 130 2.30 15.88 7.63
C ASN A 130 3.12 16.81 8.55
N SER A 131 2.48 17.81 9.18
CA SER A 131 3.10 18.59 10.26
C SER A 131 3.39 17.71 11.47
N TRP A 132 4.44 18.07 12.20
CA TRP A 132 4.78 17.46 13.49
C TRP A 132 4.02 18.16 14.61
N VAL A 133 4.05 17.59 15.80
CA VAL A 133 3.49 18.18 17.02
C VAL A 133 4.60 18.62 17.97
N ARG A 134 4.31 19.59 18.82
CA ARG A 134 5.20 20.09 19.87
C ARG A 134 4.51 20.15 21.22
N PHE A 135 5.17 19.71 22.30
CA PHE A 135 4.64 19.84 23.66
C PHE A 135 5.75 19.75 24.73
N PRO A 136 5.50 20.23 25.96
CA PRO A 136 6.49 20.18 27.04
C PRO A 136 6.90 18.76 27.44
N ALA A 137 8.20 18.51 27.56
CA ALA A 137 8.73 17.19 27.92
C ALA A 137 8.29 16.70 29.32
N ARG A 138 7.92 17.62 30.21
CA ARG A 138 7.37 17.30 31.54
C ARG A 138 6.02 16.59 31.51
N LEU A 139 5.30 16.62 30.38
CA LEU A 139 4.03 15.92 30.24
C LEU A 139 4.21 14.42 30.03
N LEU A 140 5.39 13.97 29.62
CA LEU A 140 5.71 12.56 29.47
C LEU A 140 5.82 11.87 30.85
N SER A 141 5.22 10.70 30.98
CA SER A 141 5.47 9.78 32.08
C SER A 141 6.94 9.30 32.07
N PRO A 142 7.45 8.81 33.20
CA PRO A 142 8.82 8.29 33.28
C PRO A 142 9.10 7.21 32.22
N TYR A 143 8.14 6.31 31.98
CA TYR A 143 8.30 5.24 30.99
C TYR A 143 8.29 5.77 29.54
N ALA A 144 7.42 6.74 29.22
CA ALA A 144 7.45 7.36 27.89
C ALA A 144 8.75 8.12 27.62
N ARG A 145 9.30 8.77 28.64
CA ARG A 145 10.60 9.44 28.57
C ARG A 145 11.75 8.45 28.38
N GLU A 146 11.72 7.30 29.06
CA GLU A 146 12.69 6.21 28.86
C GLU A 146 12.65 5.68 27.42
N ILE A 147 11.45 5.43 26.87
CA ILE A 147 11.28 4.99 25.48
C ILE A 147 11.81 6.03 24.49
N LEU A 148 11.53 7.31 24.71
CA LEU A 148 12.06 8.41 23.88
C LEU A 148 13.59 8.43 23.90
N GLU A 149 14.20 8.34 25.08
CA GLU A 149 15.67 8.33 25.22
C GLU A 149 16.31 7.12 24.56
N GLN A 150 15.69 5.94 24.69
CA GLN A 150 16.14 4.73 23.99
C GLN A 150 16.04 4.91 22.46
N ASP A 151 14.96 5.48 21.97
CA ASP A 151 14.74 5.67 20.53
C ASP A 151 15.63 6.77 19.92
N LEU A 152 16.19 7.65 20.76
CA LEU A 152 17.16 8.69 20.41
C LEU A 152 18.63 8.20 20.44
N GLN A 153 18.88 6.92 20.73
CA GLN A 153 20.22 6.32 20.59
C GLN A 153 20.61 6.19 19.11
N ALA A 154 21.92 6.32 18.82
CA ALA A 154 22.45 6.12 17.47
C ALA A 154 22.32 4.64 17.03
N ASP A 155 22.54 3.72 17.98
CA ASP A 155 22.32 2.29 17.85
C ASP A 155 21.70 1.75 19.14
N ARG A 156 20.49 1.20 19.05
CA ARG A 156 19.77 0.65 20.23
C ARG A 156 20.36 -0.64 20.77
N THR A 157 21.22 -1.30 19.98
CA THR A 157 21.91 -2.52 20.39
C THR A 157 23.24 -2.23 21.06
N ASP A 158 23.76 -1.00 20.93
CA ASP A 158 25.01 -0.55 21.52
C ASP A 158 24.83 0.79 22.28
N PRO A 159 24.56 0.76 23.59
CA PRO A 159 24.43 1.97 24.40
C PRO A 159 25.68 2.86 24.40
N SER A 160 26.86 2.34 24.05
CA SER A 160 28.10 3.11 23.99
C SER A 160 28.18 4.02 22.75
N ALA A 161 27.34 3.78 21.74
CA ALA A 161 27.26 4.60 20.53
C ALA A 161 26.68 6.01 20.79
N GLY A 162 26.13 6.25 21.98
CA GLY A 162 25.59 7.55 22.37
C GLY A 162 24.28 7.90 21.66
N ARG A 163 23.95 9.20 21.66
CA ARG A 163 22.75 9.72 20.98
C ARG A 163 23.01 9.90 19.48
N ARG A 164 21.95 9.78 18.69
CA ARG A 164 21.93 10.10 17.26
C ARG A 164 22.32 11.56 16.99
N SER A 165 22.87 11.82 15.79
CA SER A 165 23.42 13.14 15.45
C SER A 165 22.34 14.22 15.24
N ASP A 166 21.12 13.82 14.91
CA ASP A 166 19.98 14.70 14.63
C ASP A 166 19.04 14.90 15.83
N VAL A 167 19.51 14.66 17.07
CA VAL A 167 18.71 14.78 18.31
C VAL A 167 18.05 16.16 18.49
N SER A 168 18.70 17.23 18.04
CA SER A 168 18.19 18.62 18.13
C SER A 168 16.92 18.85 17.32
N ARG A 169 16.55 17.95 16.41
CA ARG A 169 15.27 18.00 15.67
C ARG A 169 14.06 17.64 16.53
N PHE A 170 14.29 16.96 17.66
CA PHE A 170 13.26 16.41 18.54
C PHE A 170 13.21 17.09 19.91
N LEU A 171 14.38 17.50 20.41
CA LEU A 171 14.50 18.14 21.72
C LEU A 171 15.02 19.55 21.52
N ALA A 172 14.24 20.54 21.93
CA ALA A 172 14.60 21.95 21.85
C ALA A 172 14.10 22.71 23.08
N LEU A 173 14.78 23.78 23.46
CA LEU A 173 14.30 24.69 24.49
C LEU A 173 13.38 25.73 23.84
N ASP A 174 12.27 26.06 24.51
CA ASP A 174 11.45 27.21 24.12
C ASP A 174 12.04 28.54 24.62
N ALA A 175 11.35 29.63 24.33
CA ALA A 175 11.75 30.98 24.74
C ALA A 175 11.76 31.17 26.27
N ALA A 176 11.04 30.33 27.03
CA ALA A 176 11.03 30.34 28.49
C ALA A 176 12.10 29.40 29.09
N GLY A 177 12.87 28.70 28.25
CA GLY A 177 13.85 27.72 28.68
C GLY A 177 13.27 26.37 29.08
N GLU A 178 11.98 26.10 28.80
CA GLU A 178 11.38 24.79 29.03
C GLU A 178 11.73 23.84 27.88
N GLU A 179 12.10 22.60 28.23
CA GLU A 179 12.39 21.56 27.25
C GLU A 179 11.10 21.09 26.55
N GLN A 180 11.07 21.26 25.24
CA GLN A 180 10.00 20.87 24.35
C GLN A 180 10.38 19.61 23.58
N VAL A 181 9.40 18.73 23.38
CA VAL A 181 9.49 17.57 22.51
C VAL A 181 8.77 17.90 21.21
N ARG A 182 9.43 17.63 20.08
CA ARG A 182 8.92 17.82 18.71
C ARG A 182 8.88 16.47 18.00
N LEU A 183 7.70 15.92 17.73
CA LEU A 183 7.54 14.57 17.20
C LEU A 183 6.66 14.51 15.94
N PRO A 184 7.02 13.68 14.93
CA PRO A 184 6.09 13.32 13.88
C PRO A 184 4.91 12.54 14.47
N VAL A 185 3.70 12.74 13.94
CA VAL A 185 2.48 12.07 14.44
C VAL A 185 2.60 10.55 14.42
N SER A 186 3.31 9.97 13.46
CA SER A 186 3.59 8.52 13.41
C SER A 186 4.33 8.01 14.64
N TYR A 187 5.27 8.77 15.19
CA TYR A 187 5.98 8.42 16.42
C TYR A 187 5.20 8.79 17.68
N LEU A 188 4.38 9.85 17.63
CA LEU A 188 3.49 10.25 18.72
C LEU A 188 2.59 9.10 19.19
N LEU A 189 2.12 8.24 18.27
CA LEU A 189 1.30 7.07 18.59
C LEU A 189 2.02 6.08 19.52
N LYS A 190 3.31 5.80 19.24
CA LYS A 190 4.15 4.96 20.10
C LYS A 190 4.35 5.59 21.47
N ILE A 191 4.65 6.89 21.51
CA ILE A 191 4.85 7.64 22.76
C ILE A 191 3.56 7.73 23.59
N ALA A 192 2.41 7.91 22.95
CA ALA A 192 1.11 7.90 23.61
C ALA A 192 0.82 6.53 24.27
N LEU A 193 1.16 5.43 23.59
CA LEU A 193 1.02 4.09 24.14
C LEU A 193 2.00 3.88 25.31
N ALA A 194 3.26 4.31 25.18
CA ALA A 194 4.23 4.28 26.28
C ALA A 194 3.75 5.11 27.49
N ASP A 195 3.19 6.29 27.27
CA ASP A 195 2.68 7.15 28.34
C ASP A 195 1.55 6.49 29.12
N LEU A 196 0.60 5.90 28.40
CA LEU A 196 -0.49 5.17 29.01
C LEU A 196 0.00 3.97 29.84
N LEU A 197 0.97 3.22 29.33
CA LEU A 197 1.56 2.09 30.06
C LEU A 197 2.32 2.56 31.31
N GLY A 198 3.00 3.71 31.25
CA GLY A 198 3.73 4.30 32.37
C GLY A 198 2.83 4.89 33.47
N THR A 199 1.63 5.33 33.12
CA THR A 199 0.69 5.98 34.05
C THR A 199 -0.29 5.01 34.72
N GLN A 200 -0.51 3.82 34.18
CA GLN A 200 -1.40 2.83 34.78
C GLN A 200 -0.67 1.80 35.64
N ALA A 201 -0.64 1.99 36.96
CA ALA A 201 -0.03 1.01 37.87
C ALA A 201 -0.81 -0.31 37.96
N THR A 202 -2.15 -0.28 37.87
CA THR A 202 -3.05 -1.42 38.09
C THR A 202 -3.35 -2.26 36.84
N MET A 203 -2.73 -1.97 35.70
CA MET A 203 -2.95 -2.71 34.46
C MET A 203 -2.47 -4.17 34.59
N PRO A 204 -3.27 -5.18 34.18
CA PRO A 204 -2.85 -6.57 34.15
C PRO A 204 -1.55 -6.78 33.36
N SER A 205 -0.65 -7.64 33.88
CA SER A 205 0.68 -7.84 33.31
C SER A 205 0.67 -8.28 31.84
N ARG A 206 -0.28 -9.15 31.44
CA ARG A 206 -0.43 -9.62 30.06
C ARG A 206 -0.88 -8.52 29.10
N VAL A 207 -1.76 -7.63 29.55
CA VAL A 207 -2.23 -6.48 28.77
C VAL A 207 -1.09 -5.46 28.63
N ARG A 208 -0.33 -5.23 29.69
CA ARG A 208 0.88 -4.39 29.67
C ARG A 208 1.91 -4.92 28.67
N GLU A 209 2.17 -6.22 28.67
CA GLU A 209 3.11 -6.85 27.73
C GLU A 209 2.59 -6.76 26.28
N THR A 210 1.29 -6.91 26.09
CA THR A 210 0.66 -6.68 24.78
C THR A 210 0.90 -5.25 24.32
N GLY A 211 0.65 -4.24 25.16
CA GLY A 211 0.95 -2.84 24.85
C GLY A 211 2.42 -2.61 24.48
N ARG A 212 3.36 -3.19 25.24
CA ARG A 212 4.80 -3.11 24.95
C ARG A 212 5.15 -3.68 23.58
N ARG A 213 4.61 -4.85 23.25
CA ARG A 213 4.78 -5.47 21.93
C ARG A 213 4.22 -4.58 20.82
N LEU A 214 2.99 -4.07 20.99
CA LEU A 214 2.29 -3.30 19.96
C LEU A 214 2.96 -1.96 19.62
N MET A 215 3.78 -1.40 20.52
CA MET A 215 4.59 -0.21 20.19
C MET A 215 5.44 -0.38 18.93
N THR A 216 5.90 -1.60 18.64
CA THR A 216 6.73 -1.90 17.46
C THR A 216 5.94 -1.93 16.14
N HIS A 217 4.61 -1.88 16.20
CA HIS A 217 3.72 -1.89 15.04
C HIS A 217 3.44 -0.50 14.48
N TYR A 218 3.89 0.56 15.16
CA TYR A 218 3.84 1.94 14.70
C TYR A 218 5.19 2.35 14.14
N LEU A 219 5.34 2.22 12.83
CA LEU A 219 6.58 2.51 12.11
C LEU A 219 6.67 4.01 11.77
N ASN A 220 7.92 4.47 11.64
CA ASN A 220 8.24 5.89 11.46
C ASN A 220 9.32 6.11 10.37
N ASP A 221 9.36 5.33 9.28
CA ASP A 221 10.33 5.50 8.18
C ASP A 221 9.82 6.31 7.00
N ASN A 222 8.53 6.29 6.71
CA ASN A 222 7.97 7.03 5.59
C ASN A 222 7.45 8.42 6.04
N THR A 223 7.16 9.31 5.08
CA THR A 223 6.50 10.61 5.33
C THR A 223 5.18 10.41 6.06
N SER A 224 4.44 9.41 5.62
CA SER A 224 3.19 8.95 6.20
C SER A 224 3.42 7.90 7.28
N PRO A 225 2.62 7.84 8.36
CA PRO A 225 2.64 6.72 9.28
C PRO A 225 2.36 5.40 8.55
N GLU A 226 3.15 4.39 8.89
CA GLU A 226 2.93 3.03 8.44
C GLU A 226 2.64 2.15 9.67
N THR A 227 1.61 1.32 9.55
CA THR A 227 1.26 0.35 10.59
C THR A 227 1.00 -1.00 9.95
N PHE A 228 1.32 -2.07 10.67
CA PHE A 228 1.09 -3.44 10.21
C PHE A 228 0.37 -4.28 11.26
N SER A 229 -0.27 -5.37 10.81
CA SER A 229 -1.12 -6.22 11.65
C SER A 229 -0.49 -6.57 13.00
N PHE A 230 -1.28 -6.43 14.08
CA PHE A 230 -0.89 -6.71 15.46
C PHE A 230 -0.59 -8.19 15.73
N HIS A 231 -1.13 -9.07 14.89
CA HIS A 231 -0.83 -10.49 14.88
C HIS A 231 -1.12 -11.06 13.48
N VAL A 232 -0.58 -12.24 13.19
CA VAL A 232 -0.90 -12.98 11.96
C VAL A 232 -2.30 -13.57 12.11
N VAL A 233 -3.18 -13.32 11.15
CA VAL A 233 -4.59 -13.73 11.18
C VAL A 233 -4.77 -15.04 10.42
N PRO A 234 -5.25 -16.13 11.04
CA PRO A 234 -5.66 -17.33 10.32
C PRO A 234 -6.91 -17.08 9.48
N LEU A 235 -6.87 -17.41 8.19
CA LEU A 235 -8.02 -17.26 7.30
C LEU A 235 -8.89 -18.52 7.34
N ARG A 236 -9.83 -18.54 8.29
CA ARG A 236 -10.76 -19.67 8.51
C ARG A 236 -12.17 -19.33 8.06
N LYS A 237 -12.88 -20.34 7.58
CA LYS A 237 -14.28 -20.21 7.15
C LYS A 237 -15.19 -19.76 8.29
N GLU A 238 -14.99 -20.28 9.49
CA GLU A 238 -15.77 -19.96 10.70
C GLU A 238 -15.57 -18.50 11.14
N ALA A 239 -14.40 -17.94 10.86
CA ALA A 239 -14.06 -16.54 11.15
C ALA A 239 -14.42 -15.58 10.01
N GLY A 240 -14.98 -16.09 8.90
CA GLY A 240 -15.34 -15.31 7.71
C GLY A 240 -14.16 -14.92 6.83
N THR A 241 -13.05 -15.68 6.87
CA THR A 241 -11.87 -15.54 5.99
C THR A 241 -11.35 -14.09 5.95
N GLY A 242 -11.54 -13.35 4.86
CA GLY A 242 -11.08 -11.97 4.70
C GLY A 242 -11.68 -11.00 5.70
N ARG A 243 -12.88 -11.30 6.24
CA ARG A 243 -13.49 -10.51 7.32
C ARG A 243 -12.64 -10.51 8.59
N ALA A 244 -11.91 -11.60 8.86
CA ALA A 244 -11.02 -11.65 10.03
C ALA A 244 -9.89 -10.62 9.92
N LEU A 245 -9.25 -10.50 8.74
CA LEU A 245 -8.21 -9.50 8.51
C LEU A 245 -8.77 -8.07 8.49
N ALA A 246 -9.96 -7.88 7.92
CA ALA A 246 -10.65 -6.59 7.96
C ALA A 246 -10.97 -6.15 9.39
N ARG A 247 -11.41 -7.07 10.27
CA ARG A 247 -11.64 -6.79 11.69
C ARG A 247 -10.34 -6.45 12.41
N GLU A 248 -9.24 -7.16 12.15
CA GLU A 248 -7.93 -6.82 12.73
C GLU A 248 -7.49 -5.41 12.29
N THR A 249 -7.62 -5.09 11.00
CA THR A 249 -7.31 -3.76 10.45
C THR A 249 -8.17 -2.68 11.07
N GLY A 250 -9.47 -2.94 11.25
CA GLY A 250 -10.39 -2.04 11.96
C GLY A 250 -9.96 -1.81 13.40
N LYS A 251 -9.69 -2.86 14.17
CA LYS A 251 -9.22 -2.74 15.57
C LYS A 251 -7.89 -1.97 15.67
N ARG A 252 -6.97 -2.20 14.73
CA ARG A 252 -5.70 -1.46 14.63
C ARG A 252 -5.94 0.02 14.37
N PHE A 253 -6.84 0.36 13.44
CA PHE A 253 -7.24 1.74 13.19
C PHE A 253 -7.95 2.37 14.40
N LEU A 254 -8.82 1.63 15.09
CA LEU A 254 -9.50 2.09 16.29
C LEU A 254 -8.53 2.41 17.43
N LEU A 255 -7.59 1.51 17.71
CA LEU A 255 -6.53 1.77 18.70
C LEU A 255 -5.70 2.99 18.32
N THR A 256 -5.40 3.15 17.02
CA THR A 256 -4.69 4.32 16.50
C THR A 256 -5.46 5.61 16.77
N GLN A 257 -6.78 5.64 16.54
CA GLN A 257 -7.64 6.80 16.84
C GLN A 257 -7.67 7.11 18.35
N PHE A 258 -7.82 6.08 19.20
CA PHE A 258 -7.82 6.27 20.66
C PHE A 258 -6.49 6.83 21.17
N LEU A 259 -5.36 6.33 20.66
CA LEU A 259 -4.03 6.83 21.02
C LEU A 259 -3.84 8.29 20.59
N LEU A 260 -4.36 8.68 19.43
CA LEU A 260 -4.28 10.05 18.95
C LEU A 260 -5.17 11.00 19.77
N MET A 261 -6.41 10.61 20.06
CA MET A 261 -7.29 11.36 20.96
C MET A 261 -6.65 11.50 22.34
N TYR A 262 -6.06 10.42 22.86
CA TYR A 262 -5.35 10.45 24.13
C TYR A 262 -4.16 11.42 24.09
N ALA A 263 -3.35 11.40 23.04
CA ALA A 263 -2.22 12.31 22.88
C ALA A 263 -2.67 13.78 22.80
N ASN A 264 -3.75 14.06 22.07
CA ASN A 264 -4.31 15.41 21.92
C ASN A 264 -4.71 16.03 23.27
N GLU A 265 -5.26 15.23 24.19
CA GLU A 265 -5.62 15.65 25.54
C GLU A 265 -4.42 15.61 26.51
N ARG A 266 -3.76 14.44 26.63
CA ARG A 266 -2.75 14.15 27.65
C ARG A 266 -1.49 15.02 27.52
N PHE A 267 -1.10 15.32 26.28
CA PHE A 267 0.05 16.16 25.98
C PHE A 267 -0.34 17.62 25.73
N ALA A 268 -1.57 18.00 26.10
CA ALA A 268 -2.08 19.37 26.01
C ALA A 268 -1.97 19.98 24.60
N LEU A 269 -2.06 19.15 23.55
CA LEU A 269 -1.94 19.64 22.17
C LEU A 269 -3.09 20.60 21.86
N LYS A 270 -4.33 20.23 22.19
CA LYS A 270 -5.50 21.08 21.95
C LYS A 270 -5.40 22.41 22.71
N GLU A 271 -4.95 22.36 23.96
CA GLU A 271 -4.72 23.56 24.78
C GLU A 271 -3.64 24.47 24.18
N SER A 272 -2.60 23.89 23.58
CA SER A 272 -1.53 24.60 22.87
C SER A 272 -1.93 25.11 21.47
N GLY A 273 -3.17 24.86 21.01
CA GLY A 273 -3.64 25.25 19.69
C GLY A 273 -3.33 24.27 18.56
N GLN A 274 -2.93 23.04 18.89
CA GLN A 274 -2.64 21.95 17.94
C GLN A 274 -3.67 20.83 18.07
N HIS A 275 -4.19 20.32 16.95
CA HIS A 275 -5.07 19.16 16.93
C HIS A 275 -4.56 18.14 15.90
N ALA A 276 -3.94 17.06 16.37
CA ALA A 276 -3.42 16.02 15.49
C ALA A 276 -4.55 15.12 14.98
N LEU A 277 -4.49 14.79 13.69
CA LEU A 277 -5.47 13.97 12.97
C LEU A 277 -4.77 12.84 12.22
N ILE A 278 -5.43 11.68 12.10
CA ILE A 278 -4.97 10.54 11.30
C ILE A 278 -6.14 9.89 10.57
N TYR A 279 -5.97 9.54 9.30
CA TYR A 279 -7.03 9.02 8.44
C TYR A 279 -6.45 8.28 7.22
N PHE A 280 -7.29 7.53 6.50
CA PHE A 280 -6.88 6.92 5.23
C PHE A 280 -7.05 7.93 4.09
N ALA A 281 -6.01 8.19 3.31
CA ALA A 281 -6.11 8.98 2.09
C ALA A 281 -5.06 8.51 1.05
N PRO A 282 -5.45 8.23 -0.20
CA PRO A 282 -4.57 7.54 -1.17
C PRO A 282 -3.61 8.47 -1.92
N HIS A 283 -3.79 9.78 -1.83
CA HIS A 283 -3.02 10.77 -2.58
C HIS A 283 -2.18 11.64 -1.66
N PRO A 284 -1.01 12.12 -2.12
CA PRO A 284 -0.31 13.21 -1.46
C PRO A 284 -1.22 14.45 -1.41
N PRO A 285 -1.30 15.15 -0.26
CA PRO A 285 -2.13 16.32 -0.10
C PRO A 285 -1.86 17.42 -1.15
N ILE A 286 -2.89 18.11 -1.61
CA ILE A 286 -2.82 19.18 -2.62
C ILE A 286 -1.89 20.28 -2.15
N ARG A 287 -2.03 20.72 -0.90
CA ARG A 287 -1.16 21.76 -0.32
C ARG A 287 0.29 21.29 -0.20
N GLN A 288 0.53 20.00 0.04
CA GLN A 288 1.88 19.44 0.02
C GLN A 288 2.45 19.38 -1.40
N LYS A 289 1.63 19.07 -2.41
CA LYS A 289 1.99 19.14 -3.84
C LYS A 289 2.32 20.58 -4.26
N GLU A 290 1.53 21.55 -3.82
CA GLU A 290 1.77 22.99 -4.04
C GLU A 290 3.09 23.42 -3.40
N LEU A 291 3.30 23.13 -2.12
CA LEU A 291 4.53 23.47 -1.41
C LEU A 291 5.76 22.85 -2.07
N ASN A 292 5.67 21.60 -2.52
CA ASN A 292 6.75 20.92 -3.26
C ASN A 292 7.17 21.69 -4.54
N GLY A 293 6.25 22.40 -5.18
CA GLY A 293 6.55 23.26 -6.33
C GLY A 293 7.21 24.60 -5.97
N LEU A 294 7.15 25.02 -4.70
CA LEU A 294 7.69 26.28 -4.20
C LEU A 294 9.06 26.15 -3.52
N ILE A 295 9.46 24.92 -3.16
CA ILE A 295 10.68 24.67 -2.39
C ILE A 295 11.66 23.74 -3.11
N SER A 296 12.92 23.77 -2.67
CA SER A 296 13.92 22.81 -3.14
C SER A 296 13.62 21.39 -2.67
N ASP A 297 14.03 20.41 -3.48
CA ASP A 297 13.92 18.96 -3.19
C ASP A 297 14.62 18.55 -1.88
N SER A 298 15.77 19.16 -1.55
CA SER A 298 16.43 18.95 -0.27
C SER A 298 15.61 19.44 0.91
N PHE A 299 14.99 20.63 0.78
CA PHE A 299 14.18 21.19 1.86
C PHE A 299 12.85 20.43 2.02
N TYR A 300 12.23 19.98 0.92
CA TYR A 300 11.07 19.10 0.98
C TYR A 300 11.34 17.84 1.80
N ARG A 301 12.48 17.17 1.56
CA ARG A 301 12.90 16.01 2.36
C ARG A 301 13.14 16.34 3.82
N GLU A 302 13.71 17.50 4.12
CA GLU A 302 13.93 17.94 5.50
C GLU A 302 12.61 18.11 6.27
N LEU A 303 11.59 18.69 5.61
CA LEU A 303 10.26 18.91 6.18
C LEU A 303 9.47 17.61 6.39
N PHE A 304 9.42 16.76 5.36
CA PHE A 304 8.43 15.68 5.30
C PHE A 304 8.99 14.29 5.48
N MET A 305 10.30 14.05 5.32
CA MET A 305 10.82 12.71 5.56
C MET A 305 10.94 12.44 7.05
N SER A 306 10.34 11.32 7.45
CA SER A 306 10.42 10.89 8.83
C SER A 306 11.83 10.40 9.21
N PRO A 307 12.35 10.78 10.39
CA PRO A 307 13.72 10.47 10.79
C PRO A 307 13.90 9.07 11.40
N CYS A 308 12.94 8.14 11.23
CA CYS A 308 13.08 6.72 11.58
C CYS A 308 13.32 6.47 13.07
N LEU A 309 12.51 7.08 13.95
CA LEU A 309 12.54 6.88 15.41
C LEU A 309 11.89 5.59 15.90
N SER A 310 11.15 4.85 15.09
CA SER A 310 10.48 3.63 15.53
C SER A 310 10.48 2.59 14.43
N GLY A 311 10.97 1.38 14.73
CA GLY A 311 11.02 0.26 13.79
C GLY A 311 12.42 -0.27 13.47
N TRP A 312 13.48 0.51 13.75
CA TRP A 312 14.87 0.17 13.43
C TRP A 312 15.81 0.46 14.60
N ASP A 313 16.82 -0.38 14.76
CA ASP A 313 17.86 -0.19 15.78
C ASP A 313 18.82 0.94 15.41
N ARG A 314 19.11 1.11 14.11
CA ARG A 314 19.99 2.14 13.54
C ARG A 314 19.19 3.11 12.68
N GLY A 315 18.41 3.97 13.34
CA GLY A 315 17.44 4.86 12.68
C GLY A 315 18.05 5.80 11.63
N GLU A 316 19.25 6.34 11.86
CA GLU A 316 19.92 7.25 10.91
C GLU A 316 20.30 6.55 9.60
N GLU A 317 20.62 5.26 9.62
CA GLU A 317 20.90 4.50 8.40
C GLU A 317 19.63 4.26 7.59
N LYS A 318 18.53 3.92 8.27
CA LYS A 318 17.22 3.81 7.61
C LYS A 318 16.79 5.14 7.01
N TYR A 319 17.02 6.26 7.71
CA TYR A 319 16.73 7.59 7.20
C TYR A 319 17.49 7.88 5.89
N ARG A 320 18.79 7.55 5.83
CA ARG A 320 19.59 7.66 4.60
C ARG A 320 19.07 6.76 3.47
N TYR A 321 18.64 5.54 3.78
CA TYR A 321 18.00 4.66 2.80
C TYR A 321 16.71 5.28 2.25
N MET A 322 15.88 5.88 3.10
CA MET A 322 14.67 6.56 2.63
C MET A 322 15.01 7.78 1.75
N GLN A 323 16.15 8.45 1.99
CA GLN A 323 16.60 9.57 1.16
C GLN A 323 16.98 9.06 -0.24
N LEU A 324 17.66 7.91 -0.31
CA LEU A 324 17.95 7.22 -1.56
C LEU A 324 16.66 6.88 -2.33
N CYS A 325 15.67 6.29 -1.68
CA CYS A 325 14.38 5.97 -2.31
C CYS A 325 13.74 7.21 -2.96
N HIS A 326 13.72 8.35 -2.25
CA HIS A 326 13.15 9.59 -2.76
C HIS A 326 13.92 10.15 -3.96
N GLN A 327 15.26 10.11 -3.90
CA GLN A 327 16.13 10.56 -4.98
C GLN A 327 15.95 9.69 -6.24
N VAL A 328 15.84 8.37 -6.07
CA VAL A 328 15.66 7.43 -7.17
C VAL A 328 14.32 7.65 -7.86
N LEU A 329 13.22 7.80 -7.11
CA LEU A 329 11.90 8.05 -7.71
C LEU A 329 11.84 9.40 -8.43
N SER A 330 12.48 10.43 -7.88
CA SER A 330 12.58 11.75 -8.54
C SER A 330 13.37 11.68 -9.85
N ARG A 331 14.51 10.98 -9.84
CA ARG A 331 15.31 10.72 -11.06
C ARG A 331 14.58 9.85 -12.08
N SER A 332 13.84 8.86 -11.61
CA SER A 332 13.06 7.94 -12.46
C SER A 332 12.01 8.71 -13.26
N GLN A 333 11.27 9.62 -12.61
CA GLN A 333 10.28 10.47 -13.29
C GLN A 333 10.91 11.38 -14.36
N LEU A 334 12.10 11.92 -14.11
CA LEU A 334 12.85 12.68 -15.13
C LEU A 334 13.23 11.80 -16.33
N ASN A 335 13.70 10.56 -16.07
CA ASN A 335 14.02 9.60 -17.12
C ASN A 335 12.79 9.09 -17.89
N ALA A 336 11.59 9.18 -17.31
CA ALA A 336 10.32 8.87 -17.97
C ALA A 336 10.08 9.77 -19.20
N VAL A 337 10.50 11.04 -19.13
CA VAL A 337 10.37 12.01 -20.24
C VAL A 337 11.14 11.55 -21.48
N ALA A 338 12.34 11.01 -21.30
CA ALA A 338 13.15 10.48 -22.41
C ALA A 338 12.42 9.30 -23.10
N LYS A 339 11.85 8.39 -22.30
CA LYS A 339 11.07 7.27 -22.83
C LYS A 339 9.78 7.70 -23.52
N LEU A 340 9.12 8.76 -23.05
CA LEU A 340 7.94 9.33 -23.71
C LEU A 340 8.28 9.92 -25.09
N ARG A 341 9.47 10.50 -25.24
CA ARG A 341 9.98 10.97 -26.53
C ARG A 341 10.29 9.80 -27.47
N GLU A 342 10.97 8.76 -26.97
CA GLU A 342 11.23 7.53 -27.74
C GLU A 342 9.94 6.82 -28.16
N ALA A 343 8.91 6.85 -27.30
CA ALA A 343 7.58 6.34 -27.61
C ALA A 343 6.87 7.17 -28.71
N GLY A 344 7.39 8.34 -29.10
CA GLY A 344 6.71 9.28 -29.98
C GLY A 344 5.41 9.86 -29.37
N ILE A 345 5.33 9.90 -28.04
CA ILE A 345 4.23 10.54 -27.31
C ILE A 345 4.51 12.05 -27.17
N ILE A 346 5.73 12.38 -26.76
CA ILE A 346 6.27 13.74 -26.81
C ILE A 346 6.93 13.90 -28.19
N VAL A 347 6.33 14.75 -29.03
CA VAL A 347 6.77 14.97 -30.41
C VAL A 347 7.57 16.26 -30.60
N ASN A 348 7.48 17.19 -29.64
CA ASN A 348 8.12 18.50 -29.67
C ASN A 348 8.97 18.72 -28.42
N ASN A 349 9.90 19.67 -28.47
CA ASN A 349 10.75 20.05 -27.32
C ASN A 349 10.02 20.92 -26.28
N LEU A 350 8.72 21.16 -26.44
CA LEU A 350 7.87 21.79 -25.44
C LEU A 350 7.38 20.71 -24.48
N VAL A 351 8.05 20.64 -23.33
CA VAL A 351 7.75 19.70 -22.24
C VAL A 351 7.78 20.49 -20.94
N VAL A 352 6.84 20.22 -20.05
CA VAL A 352 6.93 20.67 -18.66
C VAL A 352 7.95 19.77 -17.97
N LEU A 353 9.13 20.30 -17.66
CA LEU A 353 10.10 19.51 -16.92
C LEU A 353 9.49 19.17 -15.55
N PRO A 354 9.40 17.88 -15.17
CA PRO A 354 8.98 17.51 -13.83
C PRO A 354 9.88 18.20 -12.81
N THR A 355 9.31 18.54 -11.66
CA THR A 355 10.10 19.03 -10.52
C THR A 355 11.13 17.96 -10.16
N VAL A 356 12.33 18.40 -9.78
CA VAL A 356 13.39 17.50 -9.27
C VAL A 356 13.02 16.84 -7.93
N SER A 357 11.91 17.28 -7.32
CA SER A 357 11.32 16.70 -6.12
C SER A 357 10.00 16.02 -6.45
N ASN A 358 9.85 14.76 -6.03
CA ASN A 358 8.65 13.96 -6.25
C ASN A 358 7.94 13.67 -4.93
N VAL A 359 6.62 13.89 -4.88
CA VAL A 359 5.77 13.58 -3.71
C VAL A 359 5.33 12.11 -3.63
N SER A 360 5.77 11.25 -4.55
CA SER A 360 5.18 9.94 -4.79
C SER A 360 5.25 9.00 -3.59
N LEU A 361 6.23 9.16 -2.70
CA LEU A 361 6.33 8.37 -1.46
C LEU A 361 5.25 8.71 -0.41
N ALA A 362 4.51 9.79 -0.61
CA ALA A 362 3.31 10.12 0.18
C ALA A 362 2.02 9.55 -0.43
N ASN A 363 2.09 8.69 -1.47
CA ASN A 363 0.93 7.94 -1.97
C ASN A 363 0.62 6.75 -1.07
N ASN A 364 -0.34 6.91 -0.18
CA ASN A 364 -0.66 5.87 0.78
C ASN A 364 -1.53 4.76 0.18
N GLY A 365 -1.24 3.51 0.52
CA GLY A 365 -2.12 2.37 0.21
C GLY A 365 -2.14 1.32 1.30
N THR A 366 -2.77 0.20 0.96
CA THR A 366 -2.78 -0.99 1.82
C THR A 366 -2.11 -2.13 1.10
N HIS A 367 -1.19 -2.81 1.78
CA HIS A 367 -0.65 -4.09 1.32
C HIS A 367 -1.33 -5.24 2.06
N VAL A 368 -1.69 -6.29 1.34
CA VAL A 368 -2.25 -7.51 1.93
C VAL A 368 -1.31 -8.66 1.63
N SER A 369 -0.72 -9.21 2.68
CA SER A 369 0.14 -10.40 2.62
C SER A 369 -0.66 -11.64 3.01
N LEU A 370 -0.56 -12.69 2.19
CA LEU A 370 -1.04 -14.04 2.47
C LEU A 370 0.17 -14.94 2.75
N GLY A 371 0.07 -15.82 3.74
CA GLY A 371 1.06 -16.86 4.04
C GLY A 371 0.49 -18.26 3.88
N SER A 372 1.32 -19.22 3.50
CA SER A 372 0.98 -20.66 3.51
C SER A 372 1.74 -21.38 4.62
N ARG A 373 1.01 -21.99 5.55
CA ARG A 373 1.58 -22.76 6.66
C ARG A 373 2.26 -24.04 6.17
N ARG A 374 1.65 -24.73 5.22
CA ARG A 374 2.16 -25.96 4.60
C ARG A 374 3.46 -25.72 3.86
N MET A 375 3.49 -24.71 2.99
CA MET A 375 4.72 -24.39 2.26
C MET A 375 5.83 -23.90 3.22
N ALA A 376 5.49 -23.11 4.24
CA ALA A 376 6.45 -22.69 5.25
C ALA A 376 7.01 -23.87 6.05
N ALA A 377 6.16 -24.85 6.40
CA ALA A 377 6.60 -26.07 7.08
C ALA A 377 7.56 -26.90 6.22
N LEU A 378 7.28 -27.03 4.91
CA LEU A 378 8.15 -27.72 3.97
C LEU A 378 9.50 -27.02 3.78
N LEU A 379 9.52 -25.68 3.68
CA LEU A 379 10.77 -24.91 3.59
C LEU A 379 11.58 -24.92 4.89
N SER A 380 10.91 -25.06 6.03
CA SER A 380 11.56 -25.18 7.34
C SER A 380 12.22 -26.55 7.56
N ASP A 381 11.71 -27.62 6.91
CA ASP A 381 12.26 -28.96 7.01
C ASP A 381 13.13 -29.32 5.80
N ALA A 382 14.46 -29.33 6.00
CA ALA A 382 15.42 -29.72 4.96
C ALA A 382 15.18 -31.13 4.39
N ARG A 383 14.49 -32.03 5.11
CA ARG A 383 14.17 -33.39 4.65
C ARG A 383 13.00 -33.44 3.67
N SER A 384 12.18 -32.38 3.58
CA SER A 384 11.08 -32.30 2.62
C SER A 384 11.58 -32.31 1.16
N GLY A 385 12.82 -31.84 0.96
CA GLY A 385 13.41 -31.55 -0.35
C GLY A 385 12.63 -30.48 -1.14
N PHE A 386 11.75 -29.72 -0.50
CA PHE A 386 11.17 -28.51 -1.04
C PHE A 386 12.12 -27.34 -0.74
N THR A 387 12.62 -26.67 -1.79
CA THR A 387 13.76 -25.73 -1.67
C THR A 387 13.35 -24.31 -2.10
N PRO A 388 14.17 -23.28 -1.82
CA PRO A 388 13.93 -21.92 -2.32
C PRO A 388 13.81 -21.82 -3.85
N LEU A 389 14.45 -22.74 -4.59
CA LEU A 389 14.27 -22.84 -6.05
C LEU A 389 12.82 -23.19 -6.41
N HIS A 390 12.21 -24.12 -5.67
CA HIS A 390 10.83 -24.55 -5.89
C HIS A 390 9.83 -23.45 -5.53
N GLU A 391 10.06 -22.77 -4.41
CA GLU A 391 9.31 -21.59 -4.00
C GLU A 391 9.33 -20.53 -5.12
N LYS A 392 10.52 -20.22 -5.65
CA LYS A 392 10.69 -19.22 -6.71
C LYS A 392 9.98 -19.61 -8.01
N GLN A 393 10.09 -20.86 -8.45
CA GLN A 393 9.43 -21.37 -9.65
C GLN A 393 7.90 -21.26 -9.56
N LEU A 394 7.32 -21.74 -8.45
CA LEU A 394 5.87 -21.68 -8.25
C LEU A 394 5.40 -20.24 -8.04
N GLY A 395 6.12 -19.47 -7.23
CA GLY A 395 5.81 -18.09 -6.89
C GLY A 395 5.73 -17.17 -8.09
N ASP A 396 6.75 -17.21 -8.97
CA ASP A 396 6.76 -16.38 -10.18
C ASP A 396 5.60 -16.72 -11.13
N LEU A 397 5.23 -18.00 -11.23
CA LEU A 397 4.11 -18.44 -12.06
C LEU A 397 2.74 -18.03 -11.48
N VAL A 398 2.58 -18.08 -10.17
CA VAL A 398 1.39 -17.55 -9.47
C VAL A 398 1.25 -16.05 -9.73
N ILE A 399 2.33 -15.27 -9.57
CA ILE A 399 2.33 -13.82 -9.85
C ILE A 399 1.88 -13.54 -11.28
N LYS A 400 2.47 -14.24 -12.26
CA LYS A 400 2.11 -14.11 -13.68
C LYS A 400 0.63 -14.34 -13.94
N MET A 401 0.03 -15.36 -13.33
CA MET A 401 -1.40 -15.62 -13.49
C MET A 401 -2.20 -14.49 -12.84
N VAL A 402 -1.92 -14.15 -11.58
CA VAL A 402 -2.68 -13.15 -10.81
C VAL A 402 -2.69 -11.79 -11.50
N GLU A 403 -1.60 -11.38 -12.18
CA GLU A 403 -1.55 -10.15 -12.97
C GLU A 403 -2.70 -10.02 -14.00
N HIS A 404 -3.23 -11.13 -14.54
CA HIS A 404 -4.35 -11.12 -15.49
C HIS A 404 -5.69 -10.76 -14.82
N PHE A 405 -5.80 -10.99 -13.51
CA PHE A 405 -7.02 -10.84 -12.71
C PHE A 405 -7.05 -9.54 -11.91
N LEU A 406 -5.93 -8.81 -11.80
CA LEU A 406 -5.86 -7.53 -11.12
C LEU A 406 -6.91 -6.48 -11.54
N PRO A 407 -7.39 -6.43 -12.81
CA PRO A 407 -8.52 -5.59 -13.18
C PRO A 407 -9.79 -5.81 -12.37
N LEU A 408 -9.97 -6.94 -11.69
CA LEU A 408 -11.14 -7.20 -10.84
C LEU A 408 -11.12 -6.40 -9.54
N PHE A 409 -9.96 -5.93 -9.08
CA PHE A 409 -9.82 -5.20 -7.81
C PHE A 409 -9.91 -3.69 -8.01
N VAL A 410 -9.20 -3.16 -9.02
CA VAL A 410 -9.05 -1.71 -9.24
C VAL A 410 -10.37 -1.04 -9.59
N GLY A 411 -10.75 -0.04 -8.81
CA GLY A 411 -12.02 0.64 -8.91
C GLY A 411 -13.21 -0.17 -8.37
N THR A 412 -13.07 -1.49 -8.19
CA THR A 412 -14.12 -2.39 -7.72
C THR A 412 -14.19 -2.46 -6.20
N TYR A 413 -13.06 -2.74 -5.56
CA TYR A 413 -12.92 -2.89 -4.10
C TYR A 413 -12.08 -1.78 -3.47
N SER A 414 -11.04 -1.31 -4.15
CA SER A 414 -10.30 -0.11 -3.77
C SER A 414 -10.29 0.89 -4.93
N ALA A 415 -10.21 2.18 -4.63
CA ALA A 415 -10.09 3.21 -5.65
C ALA A 415 -9.37 4.44 -5.10
N ALA A 416 -9.00 5.37 -5.99
CA ALA A 416 -8.45 6.67 -5.64
C ALA A 416 -8.97 7.72 -6.65
N PRO A 417 -10.25 8.13 -6.52
CA PRO A 417 -10.85 9.10 -7.44
C PRO A 417 -10.08 10.41 -7.49
N TYR A 418 -9.78 10.90 -8.69
CA TYR A 418 -9.04 12.15 -8.87
C TYR A 418 -9.46 12.89 -10.14
N ARG A 419 -9.49 14.23 -10.07
CA ARG A 419 -9.72 15.10 -11.24
C ARG A 419 -8.40 15.68 -11.73
N LEU A 420 -8.10 15.39 -12.98
CA LEU A 420 -7.03 16.07 -13.73
C LEU A 420 -7.66 17.23 -14.49
N ALA A 421 -7.21 18.46 -14.23
CA ALA A 421 -7.59 19.59 -15.08
C ALA A 421 -6.97 19.43 -16.48
N PHE A 422 -7.47 20.19 -17.46
CA PHE A 422 -6.81 20.21 -18.76
C PHE A 422 -5.34 20.61 -18.62
N THR A 423 -5.04 21.65 -17.83
CA THR A 423 -3.67 22.15 -17.60
C THR A 423 -2.73 21.14 -16.97
N ASP A 424 -3.25 20.10 -16.31
CA ASP A 424 -2.42 19.06 -15.68
C ASP A 424 -2.31 17.82 -16.58
N PHE A 425 -3.02 17.81 -17.71
CA PHE A 425 -3.09 16.68 -18.66
C PHE A 425 -1.90 16.64 -19.63
N HIS A 426 -0.73 17.04 -19.17
CA HIS A 426 0.55 16.89 -19.85
C HIS A 426 0.95 15.41 -19.87
N PRO A 427 1.46 14.85 -20.99
CA PRO A 427 1.86 13.44 -21.02
C PRO A 427 2.94 13.12 -19.97
N GLU A 428 3.89 14.01 -19.74
CA GLU A 428 4.96 13.91 -18.74
C GLU A 428 4.48 13.89 -17.28
N LEU A 429 3.29 14.43 -17.00
CA LEU A 429 2.69 14.44 -15.67
C LEU A 429 1.64 13.34 -15.54
N ALA A 430 0.67 13.30 -16.46
CA ALA A 430 -0.47 12.39 -16.42
C ALA A 430 -0.07 10.90 -16.59
N LEU A 431 0.98 10.60 -17.38
CA LEU A 431 1.45 9.22 -17.52
C LEU A 431 2.36 8.77 -16.37
N GLY A 432 2.77 9.70 -15.48
CA GLY A 432 3.56 9.41 -14.28
C GLY A 432 4.68 8.40 -14.52
N PHE A 433 4.60 7.26 -13.85
CA PHE A 433 5.60 6.19 -13.95
C PHE A 433 5.35 5.17 -15.06
N LEU A 434 4.21 5.21 -15.77
CA LEU A 434 3.86 4.24 -16.82
C LEU A 434 4.96 3.99 -17.86
N PRO A 435 5.82 4.96 -18.25
CA PRO A 435 6.95 4.69 -19.15
C PRO A 435 7.97 3.66 -18.62
N HIS A 436 7.98 3.39 -17.31
CA HIS A 436 8.79 2.35 -16.67
C HIS A 436 8.02 1.07 -16.37
N GLU A 437 6.70 1.08 -16.57
CA GLU A 437 5.79 -0.02 -16.23
C GLU A 437 5.21 -0.73 -17.46
N LEU A 438 5.24 -0.06 -18.61
CA LEU A 438 4.72 -0.55 -19.89
C LEU A 438 5.71 -0.34 -21.03
N ASP A 439 5.70 -1.27 -21.98
CA ASP A 439 6.40 -1.15 -23.24
C ASP A 439 5.84 0.01 -24.08
N TYR A 440 6.69 0.63 -24.91
CA TYR A 440 6.36 1.75 -25.79
C TYR A 440 5.11 1.52 -26.66
N THR A 441 4.84 0.28 -27.04
CA THR A 441 3.66 -0.08 -27.84
C THR A 441 2.37 0.11 -27.05
N HIS A 442 2.27 -0.49 -25.87
CA HIS A 442 1.05 -0.42 -25.06
C HIS A 442 0.91 0.95 -24.38
N LEU A 443 2.02 1.60 -24.02
CA LEU A 443 2.03 2.98 -23.51
C LEU A 443 1.37 3.95 -24.50
N ARG A 444 1.75 3.90 -25.78
CA ARG A 444 1.10 4.69 -26.85
C ARG A 444 -0.38 4.37 -27.01
N MET A 445 -0.73 3.08 -26.93
CA MET A 445 -2.11 2.64 -27.05
C MET A 445 -2.97 3.19 -25.91
N ILE A 446 -2.50 3.08 -24.66
CA ILE A 446 -3.15 3.64 -23.48
C ILE A 446 -3.29 5.14 -23.61
N TRP A 447 -2.18 5.87 -23.84
CA TRP A 447 -2.22 7.33 -23.91
C TRP A 447 -3.24 7.83 -24.93
N ARG A 448 -3.27 7.20 -26.10
CA ARG A 448 -4.21 7.59 -27.13
C ARG A 448 -5.67 7.27 -26.77
N ARG A 449 -5.92 6.15 -26.10
CA ARG A 449 -7.26 5.83 -25.59
C ARG A 449 -7.67 6.77 -24.47
N TRP A 450 -6.74 7.20 -23.63
CA TRP A 450 -6.95 8.15 -22.56
C TRP A 450 -7.33 9.53 -23.10
N LYS A 451 -6.58 10.07 -24.05
CA LYS A 451 -6.95 11.32 -24.75
C LYS A 451 -8.37 11.29 -25.32
N LYS A 452 -8.77 10.14 -25.88
CA LYS A 452 -10.15 9.96 -26.39
C LYS A 452 -11.19 9.90 -25.27
N LYS A 453 -10.87 9.29 -24.12
CA LYS A 453 -11.75 9.24 -22.94
C LYS A 453 -11.97 10.66 -22.38
N ALA A 454 -10.89 11.41 -22.24
CA ALA A 454 -10.90 12.78 -21.74
C ALA A 454 -11.60 13.78 -22.67
N SER A 455 -12.00 13.36 -23.88
CA SER A 455 -12.71 14.19 -24.88
C SER A 455 -11.98 15.50 -25.23
N LEU A 456 -10.64 15.47 -25.20
CA LEU A 456 -9.80 16.64 -25.45
C LEU A 456 -9.56 16.82 -26.95
N SER A 457 -10.54 17.37 -27.67
CA SER A 457 -10.39 17.64 -29.10
C SER A 457 -10.93 19.00 -29.51
N VAL A 458 -10.18 19.68 -30.38
CA VAL A 458 -10.54 20.94 -31.02
C VAL A 458 -10.61 20.69 -32.52
N PHE A 459 -11.73 21.04 -33.17
CA PHE A 459 -11.99 20.76 -34.59
C PHE A 459 -11.70 19.30 -35.01
N GLY A 460 -12.00 18.34 -34.11
CA GLY A 460 -11.80 16.91 -34.35
C GLY A 460 -10.36 16.40 -34.19
N GLN A 461 -9.40 17.28 -33.87
CA GLN A 461 -8.02 16.91 -33.58
C GLN A 461 -7.78 16.85 -32.07
N PRO A 462 -7.12 15.80 -31.55
CA PRO A 462 -6.84 15.72 -30.12
C PRO A 462 -5.82 16.78 -29.72
N VAL A 463 -6.14 17.56 -28.69
CA VAL A 463 -5.28 18.63 -28.15
C VAL A 463 -4.89 18.27 -26.73
N THR A 464 -3.60 18.37 -26.44
CA THR A 464 -3.04 18.31 -25.08
C THR A 464 -2.45 19.68 -24.76
N PRO A 465 -2.25 20.00 -23.48
CA PRO A 465 -1.54 21.20 -23.07
C PRO A 465 -0.20 21.39 -23.79
N PHE A 466 0.18 22.63 -24.00
CA PHE A 466 1.36 23.06 -24.76
C PHE A 466 2.53 23.49 -23.88
N GLY A 467 2.31 23.74 -22.59
CA GLY A 467 3.37 24.03 -21.60
C GLY A 467 3.12 25.32 -20.84
N PRO A 468 3.09 26.49 -21.51
CA PRO A 468 2.89 27.76 -20.81
C PRO A 468 1.50 27.82 -20.15
N PRO A 469 1.40 27.89 -18.81
CA PRO A 469 0.13 27.70 -18.11
C PRO A 469 -0.95 28.72 -18.51
N TRP A 470 -0.56 29.94 -18.88
CA TRP A 470 -1.49 30.98 -19.31
C TRP A 470 -2.10 30.68 -20.69
N ILE A 471 -1.36 30.04 -21.60
CA ILE A 471 -1.87 29.58 -22.90
C ILE A 471 -2.83 28.43 -22.68
N ASP A 472 -2.43 27.45 -21.86
CA ASP A 472 -3.24 26.27 -21.60
C ASP A 472 -4.56 26.62 -20.90
N ARG A 473 -4.54 27.61 -19.98
CA ARG A 473 -5.77 28.18 -19.41
C ARG A 473 -6.66 28.82 -20.46
N LEU A 474 -6.10 29.66 -21.34
CA LEU A 474 -6.87 30.31 -22.40
C LEU A 474 -7.51 29.29 -23.35
N VAL A 475 -6.74 28.31 -23.83
CA VAL A 475 -7.21 27.23 -24.71
C VAL A 475 -8.30 26.42 -24.01
N SER A 476 -8.09 26.06 -22.74
CA SER A 476 -9.07 25.37 -21.92
C SER A 476 -10.39 26.13 -21.85
N THR A 477 -10.36 27.42 -21.53
CA THR A 477 -11.55 28.26 -21.41
C THR A 477 -12.27 28.43 -22.75
N VAL A 478 -11.53 28.72 -23.83
CA VAL A 478 -12.12 28.98 -25.16
C VAL A 478 -12.79 27.73 -25.74
N PHE A 479 -12.18 26.56 -25.55
CA PHE A 479 -12.68 25.30 -26.14
C PHE A 479 -13.41 24.39 -25.14
N GLY A 480 -13.59 24.83 -23.89
CA GLY A 480 -14.28 24.06 -22.85
C GLY A 480 -13.60 22.75 -22.48
N LEU A 481 -12.26 22.69 -22.54
CA LEU A 481 -11.49 21.47 -22.28
C LEU A 481 -11.35 21.26 -20.76
N LYS A 482 -11.97 20.20 -20.23
CA LYS A 482 -12.08 20.00 -18.76
C LYS A 482 -11.02 19.09 -18.14
N GLY A 483 -10.15 18.49 -18.96
CA GLY A 483 -9.28 17.40 -18.54
C GLY A 483 -10.04 16.07 -18.40
N ASP A 484 -9.76 15.29 -17.37
CA ASP A 484 -10.34 13.96 -17.17
C ASP A 484 -10.67 13.66 -15.70
N PHE A 485 -11.46 12.61 -15.49
CA PHE A 485 -11.74 12.02 -14.20
C PHE A 485 -11.20 10.58 -14.15
N VAL A 486 -10.29 10.31 -13.22
CA VAL A 486 -9.60 9.02 -13.08
C VAL A 486 -10.18 8.25 -11.89
N ALA A 487 -10.46 6.97 -12.07
CA ALA A 487 -11.07 6.14 -11.03
C ALA A 487 -10.08 5.77 -9.91
N ASP A 488 -8.83 5.50 -10.26
CA ASP A 488 -7.74 5.19 -9.33
C ASP A 488 -6.43 5.84 -9.80
N TYR A 489 -6.19 7.08 -9.37
CA TYR A 489 -5.06 7.87 -9.84
C TYR A 489 -3.76 7.56 -9.10
N ARG A 490 -3.83 7.05 -7.86
CA ARG A 490 -2.66 6.57 -7.11
C ARG A 490 -1.81 5.61 -7.94
N LEU A 491 -2.45 4.71 -8.69
CA LEU A 491 -1.77 3.72 -9.54
C LEU A 491 -1.03 4.34 -10.75
N MET A 492 -1.26 5.61 -11.06
CA MET A 492 -0.52 6.38 -12.08
C MET A 492 0.56 7.27 -11.44
N ASP A 493 0.25 7.83 -10.26
CA ASP A 493 1.07 8.82 -9.53
C ASP A 493 2.16 8.17 -8.64
N TYR A 494 2.16 6.84 -8.56
CA TYR A 494 3.12 6.03 -7.82
C TYR A 494 3.67 4.90 -8.69
N LEU A 495 4.97 4.62 -8.58
CA LEU A 495 5.59 3.48 -9.23
C LEU A 495 5.08 2.22 -8.53
N VAL A 496 4.32 1.36 -9.22
CA VAL A 496 3.70 0.16 -8.63
C VAL A 496 4.31 -1.14 -9.16
N CYS A 497 4.93 -1.11 -10.33
CA CYS A 497 5.69 -2.25 -10.85
C CYS A 497 6.85 -1.82 -11.75
N LEU A 498 7.83 -2.70 -11.92
CA LEU A 498 8.90 -2.51 -12.89
C LEU A 498 8.68 -3.40 -14.11
N LEU A 499 8.90 -2.84 -15.29
CA LEU A 499 8.95 -3.61 -16.53
C LEU A 499 10.28 -4.36 -16.62
N SER A 500 10.22 -5.66 -16.94
CA SER A 500 11.39 -6.46 -17.28
C SER A 500 12.19 -5.85 -18.45
N THR A 501 13.48 -6.21 -18.57
CA THR A 501 14.25 -5.99 -19.81
C THR A 501 14.31 -7.27 -20.63
N SER A 502 14.70 -7.19 -21.90
CA SER A 502 14.81 -8.37 -22.78
C SER A 502 15.82 -9.42 -22.29
N ARG A 503 16.77 -9.04 -21.42
CA ARG A 503 17.79 -9.96 -20.86
C ARG A 503 17.55 -10.30 -19.39
N SER A 504 16.69 -9.57 -18.70
CA SER A 504 16.50 -9.64 -17.26
C SER A 504 15.01 -9.71 -16.92
N PRO A 505 14.35 -10.86 -17.15
CA PRO A 505 12.96 -11.06 -16.76
C PRO A 505 12.81 -11.10 -15.23
N ALA A 506 11.73 -10.52 -14.70
CA ALA A 506 11.46 -10.52 -13.27
C ALA A 506 10.86 -11.84 -12.74
N LEU A 507 10.18 -12.61 -13.60
CA LEU A 507 9.26 -13.70 -13.20
C LEU A 507 9.51 -15.02 -13.96
N ASP A 508 10.77 -15.30 -14.33
CA ASP A 508 11.12 -16.49 -15.11
C ASP A 508 11.31 -17.78 -14.29
N GLY A 509 11.04 -17.72 -12.97
CA GLY A 509 11.16 -18.86 -12.05
C GLY A 509 12.60 -19.19 -11.67
N ARG A 510 13.60 -18.39 -12.10
CA ARG A 510 15.00 -18.59 -11.73
C ARG A 510 15.37 -17.76 -10.49
N PRO A 511 16.14 -18.32 -9.54
CA PRO A 511 16.67 -17.56 -8.42
C PRO A 511 17.55 -16.38 -8.89
N GLY A 512 17.47 -15.25 -8.18
CA GLY A 512 18.27 -14.05 -8.46
C GLY A 512 17.82 -13.22 -9.68
N ASN A 513 16.73 -13.60 -10.36
CA ASN A 513 16.22 -12.87 -11.53
C ASN A 513 15.84 -11.40 -11.20
N GLY A 514 15.24 -11.16 -10.04
CA GLY A 514 14.95 -9.82 -9.53
C GLY A 514 16.19 -8.97 -9.31
N ASP A 515 17.27 -9.53 -8.75
CA ASP A 515 18.53 -8.82 -8.52
C ASP A 515 19.24 -8.48 -9.82
N LYS A 516 19.10 -9.35 -10.83
CA LYS A 516 19.59 -9.08 -12.18
C LYS A 516 18.83 -7.91 -12.82
N LEU A 517 17.50 -7.89 -12.72
CA LEU A 517 16.69 -6.79 -13.23
C LEU A 517 17.04 -5.46 -12.54
N ARG A 518 17.23 -5.44 -11.21
CA ARG A 518 17.60 -4.21 -10.51
C ARG A 518 18.91 -3.62 -11.00
N ARG A 519 19.96 -4.45 -11.14
CA ARG A 519 21.27 -3.99 -11.65
C ARG A 519 21.17 -3.45 -13.08
N ASP A 520 20.37 -4.10 -13.91
CA ASP A 520 20.12 -3.67 -15.29
C ASP A 520 19.41 -2.30 -15.32
N LEU A 521 18.32 -2.14 -14.55
CA LEU A 521 17.59 -0.88 -14.44
C LEU A 521 18.41 0.24 -13.79
N ALA A 522 19.30 -0.08 -12.84
CA ALA A 522 20.24 0.87 -12.26
C ALA A 522 21.23 1.39 -13.31
N SER A 523 21.73 0.53 -14.21
CA SER A 523 22.59 0.94 -15.32
C SER A 523 21.87 1.86 -16.32
N LEU A 524 20.54 1.73 -16.44
CA LEU A 524 19.69 2.60 -17.24
C LEU A 524 19.27 3.89 -16.52
N GLY A 525 19.69 4.08 -15.26
CA GLY A 525 19.30 5.22 -14.41
C GLY A 525 17.83 5.21 -13.99
N VAL A 526 17.11 4.11 -14.19
CA VAL A 526 15.66 4.00 -13.92
C VAL A 526 15.37 3.67 -12.45
N PHE A 527 16.28 2.93 -11.81
CA PHE A 527 16.11 2.37 -10.47
C PHE A 527 17.46 2.30 -9.73
N ASP A 528 17.48 1.75 -8.52
CA ASP A 528 18.70 1.52 -7.74
C ASP A 528 18.77 0.07 -7.24
N ASP A 529 19.97 -0.50 -7.13
CA ASP A 529 20.15 -1.91 -6.80
C ASP A 529 19.94 -2.22 -5.31
N GLN A 530 20.04 -1.21 -4.45
CA GLN A 530 19.76 -1.28 -3.01
C GLN A 530 18.25 -1.30 -2.70
N MET A 531 17.41 -0.83 -3.62
CA MET A 531 15.96 -0.77 -3.41
C MET A 531 15.30 -2.14 -3.66
N SER A 532 14.21 -2.44 -2.96
CA SER A 532 13.43 -3.66 -3.24
C SER A 532 12.70 -3.57 -4.59
N VAL A 533 12.60 -4.66 -5.36
CA VAL A 533 11.85 -4.68 -6.64
C VAL A 533 10.36 -4.39 -6.39
N TYR A 534 9.80 -3.51 -7.21
CA TYR A 534 8.39 -3.14 -7.21
C TYR A 534 7.61 -4.09 -8.13
N LEU A 535 6.58 -4.72 -7.57
CA LEU A 535 5.66 -5.63 -8.27
C LEU A 535 4.26 -5.43 -7.70
N LEU A 536 3.24 -5.56 -8.56
CA LEU A 536 1.83 -5.50 -8.14
C LEU A 536 1.49 -6.65 -7.18
N TYR A 537 2.01 -7.84 -7.46
CA TYR A 537 1.91 -9.03 -6.62
C TYR A 537 3.32 -9.58 -6.37
N LYS A 538 3.72 -9.70 -5.12
CA LYS A 538 5.11 -9.99 -4.75
C LYS A 538 5.22 -11.26 -3.93
N LEU A 539 6.12 -12.16 -4.32
CA LEU A 539 6.50 -13.32 -3.54
C LEU A 539 7.24 -12.85 -2.27
N ARG A 540 6.76 -13.28 -1.11
CA ARG A 540 7.45 -13.19 0.17
C ARG A 540 8.23 -14.49 0.33
N GLU A 541 9.53 -14.42 0.05
CA GLU A 541 10.45 -15.57 0.08
C GLU A 541 10.75 -15.98 1.53
N PHE A 542 10.68 -17.29 1.81
CA PHE A 542 10.88 -17.84 3.16
C PHE A 542 12.23 -17.45 3.76
N ASP A 543 13.31 -17.59 3.00
CA ASP A 543 14.67 -17.28 3.48
C ASP A 543 14.85 -15.81 3.89
N LYS A 544 14.01 -14.91 3.35
CA LYS A 544 14.06 -13.47 3.63
C LYS A 544 13.07 -13.05 4.71
N MET A 545 11.89 -13.66 4.73
CA MET A 545 10.76 -13.20 5.54
C MET A 545 10.48 -14.09 6.76
N GLY A 546 11.03 -15.30 6.80
CA GLY A 546 10.68 -16.35 7.77
C GLY A 546 9.31 -16.99 7.53
N PHE A 547 8.65 -16.65 6.41
CA PHE A 547 7.43 -17.27 5.92
C PHE A 547 7.38 -17.17 4.40
N THR A 548 6.59 -18.04 3.77
CA THR A 548 6.36 -18.03 2.32
C THR A 548 4.94 -17.61 1.99
N GLY A 549 4.79 -16.79 0.96
CA GLY A 549 3.49 -16.44 0.41
C GLY A 549 3.52 -15.22 -0.49
N PHE A 550 2.44 -14.45 -0.53
CA PHE A 550 2.27 -13.42 -1.54
C PHE A 550 1.68 -12.14 -0.98
N GLU A 551 2.14 -11.02 -1.51
CA GLU A 551 1.66 -9.70 -1.14
C GLU A 551 1.07 -8.94 -2.32
N GLY A 552 -0.18 -8.51 -2.18
CA GLY A 552 -0.81 -7.54 -3.08
C GLY A 552 -0.51 -6.11 -2.67
N ARG A 553 0.07 -5.33 -3.59
CA ARG A 553 0.51 -3.94 -3.38
C ARG A 553 -0.30 -2.89 -4.16
N TYR A 554 -1.45 -3.29 -4.69
CA TYR A 554 -2.27 -2.48 -5.61
C TYR A 554 -3.54 -1.90 -4.98
N TYR A 555 -3.75 -2.05 -3.67
CA TYR A 555 -4.92 -1.46 -3.01
C TYR A 555 -4.65 0.00 -2.65
N SER A 556 -5.51 0.87 -3.17
CA SER A 556 -5.53 2.29 -2.83
C SER A 556 -6.36 2.54 -1.56
N LEU A 557 -7.57 3.09 -1.68
CA LEU A 557 -8.46 3.35 -0.55
C LEU A 557 -9.71 2.46 -0.59
N PHE A 558 -10.07 1.87 0.56
CA PHE A 558 -11.30 1.10 0.74
C PHE A 558 -12.44 1.99 1.28
N PRO A 559 -13.63 2.01 0.65
CA PRO A 559 -14.79 2.70 1.21
C PRO A 559 -15.26 2.10 2.54
N SER A 560 -15.19 0.77 2.70
CA SER A 560 -15.50 0.04 3.92
C SER A 560 -14.44 -1.03 4.15
N LEU A 561 -13.96 -1.12 5.39
CA LEU A 561 -13.02 -2.19 5.78
C LEU A 561 -13.79 -3.52 5.83
N GLY A 562 -14.94 -3.53 6.48
CA GLY A 562 -15.73 -4.74 6.72
C GLY A 562 -16.27 -5.41 5.46
N THR A 563 -16.57 -4.64 4.40
CA THR A 563 -17.10 -5.19 3.14
C THR A 563 -16.09 -5.18 2.01
N ASP A 564 -15.43 -4.04 1.73
CA ASP A 564 -14.61 -3.92 0.53
C ASP A 564 -13.23 -4.56 0.71
N MET A 565 -12.58 -4.32 1.84
CA MET A 565 -11.29 -4.97 2.15
C MET A 565 -11.47 -6.48 2.38
N ALA A 566 -12.51 -6.89 3.12
CA ALA A 566 -12.79 -8.31 3.35
C ALA A 566 -12.95 -9.10 2.03
N ASN A 567 -13.79 -8.60 1.11
CA ASN A 567 -14.02 -9.27 -0.18
C ASN A 567 -12.78 -9.23 -1.09
N ALA A 568 -11.97 -8.17 -1.00
CA ALA A 568 -10.69 -8.11 -1.71
C ALA A 568 -9.71 -9.19 -1.20
N VAL A 569 -9.59 -9.37 0.11
CA VAL A 569 -8.74 -10.41 0.71
C VAL A 569 -9.22 -11.81 0.29
N ASP A 570 -10.53 -12.06 0.33
CA ASP A 570 -11.13 -13.31 -0.13
C ASP A 570 -10.82 -13.60 -1.60
N LEU A 571 -10.95 -12.60 -2.48
CA LEU A 571 -10.66 -12.75 -3.90
C LEU A 571 -9.16 -13.00 -4.14
N GLN A 572 -8.28 -12.32 -3.40
CA GLN A 572 -6.83 -12.55 -3.49
C GLN A 572 -6.46 -13.97 -3.03
N LEU A 573 -7.07 -14.46 -1.95
CA LEU A 573 -6.90 -15.83 -1.48
C LEU A 573 -7.36 -16.83 -2.54
N LEU A 574 -8.58 -16.65 -3.07
CA LEU A 574 -9.15 -17.53 -4.09
C LEU A 574 -8.30 -17.60 -5.36
N LEU A 575 -7.82 -16.45 -5.85
CA LEU A 575 -6.97 -16.40 -7.04
C LEU A 575 -5.61 -17.06 -6.80
N THR A 576 -5.05 -16.93 -5.59
CA THR A 576 -3.81 -17.60 -5.22
C THR A 576 -3.99 -19.12 -5.19
N ALA A 577 -5.04 -19.60 -4.51
CA ALA A 577 -5.38 -21.02 -4.47
C ALA A 577 -5.69 -21.56 -5.88
N LEU A 578 -6.43 -20.81 -6.71
CA LEU A 578 -6.73 -21.18 -8.09
C LEU A 578 -5.45 -21.30 -8.94
N ALA A 579 -4.47 -20.43 -8.73
CA ALA A 579 -3.18 -20.52 -9.40
C ALA A 579 -2.47 -21.83 -9.07
N PHE A 580 -2.38 -22.19 -7.79
CA PHE A 580 -1.82 -23.48 -7.40
C PHE A 580 -2.61 -24.64 -7.99
N LYS A 581 -3.94 -24.56 -8.06
CA LYS A 581 -4.78 -25.62 -8.65
C LYS A 581 -4.48 -25.82 -10.13
N LEU A 582 -4.38 -24.74 -10.90
CA LEU A 582 -4.09 -24.82 -12.34
C LEU A 582 -2.67 -25.30 -12.61
N ILE A 583 -1.69 -24.87 -11.79
CA ILE A 583 -0.33 -25.43 -11.83
C ILE A 583 -0.39 -26.92 -11.54
N ALA A 584 -1.18 -27.31 -10.55
CA ALA A 584 -1.31 -28.69 -10.13
C ALA A 584 -1.80 -29.60 -11.26
N GLN A 585 -2.84 -29.15 -11.95
CA GLN A 585 -3.46 -29.85 -13.08
C GLN A 585 -2.57 -29.87 -14.35
N GLY A 586 -1.50 -29.08 -14.39
CA GLY A 586 -0.67 -28.89 -15.59
C GLY A 586 -1.27 -27.89 -16.59
N ASP A 587 -2.36 -27.23 -16.22
CA ASP A 587 -3.07 -26.23 -17.01
C ASP A 587 -2.40 -24.85 -16.98
N LEU A 588 -1.37 -24.69 -16.14
CA LEU A 588 -0.57 -23.48 -16.02
C LEU A 588 0.91 -23.84 -15.84
N HIS A 589 1.76 -23.34 -16.74
CA HIS A 589 3.22 -23.47 -16.66
C HIS A 589 3.89 -22.24 -17.30
N HIS A 590 5.18 -21.99 -17.01
CA HIS A 590 5.88 -20.78 -17.45
C HIS A 590 5.85 -20.55 -18.97
N ALA A 591 5.90 -21.60 -19.80
CA ALA A 591 5.83 -21.46 -21.25
C ALA A 591 4.46 -20.94 -21.77
N MET A 592 3.38 -21.01 -20.98
CA MET A 592 2.09 -20.39 -21.33
C MET A 592 2.06 -18.88 -21.11
N ILE A 593 2.92 -18.37 -20.23
CA ILE A 593 3.06 -16.94 -19.93
C ILE A 593 4.56 -16.58 -19.97
N PRO A 594 5.13 -16.44 -21.17
CA PRO A 594 6.55 -16.11 -21.32
C PRO A 594 6.89 -14.72 -20.73
N ASP A 595 8.12 -14.58 -20.25
CA ASP A 595 8.66 -13.27 -19.83
C ASP A 595 9.38 -12.59 -20.98
N ASP A 596 8.67 -11.65 -21.57
CA ASP A 596 9.20 -10.66 -22.49
C ASP A 596 8.55 -9.31 -22.14
N PRO A 597 9.28 -8.19 -22.22
CA PRO A 597 8.72 -6.88 -21.86
C PRO A 597 7.43 -6.54 -22.63
N SER A 598 7.30 -6.92 -23.90
CA SER A 598 6.06 -6.71 -24.65
C SER A 598 4.93 -7.59 -24.14
N LEU A 599 5.16 -8.85 -23.77
CA LEU A 599 4.11 -9.75 -23.25
C LEU A 599 3.70 -9.39 -21.81
N GLU A 600 4.65 -8.95 -21.00
CA GLU A 600 4.42 -8.40 -19.66
C GLU A 600 3.58 -7.13 -19.73
N SER A 601 3.95 -6.22 -20.62
CA SER A 601 3.16 -5.03 -20.87
C SER A 601 1.77 -5.36 -21.44
N GLU A 602 1.65 -6.39 -22.29
CA GLU A 602 0.37 -6.81 -22.87
C GLU A 602 -0.62 -7.29 -21.80
N ARG A 603 -0.16 -8.10 -20.83
CA ARG A 603 -1.01 -8.59 -19.73
C ARG A 603 -1.28 -7.53 -18.66
N ARG A 604 -0.35 -6.59 -18.42
CA ARG A 604 -0.53 -5.51 -17.43
C ARG A 604 -1.35 -4.33 -17.92
N GLN A 605 -1.41 -4.05 -19.23
CA GLN A 605 -2.09 -2.84 -19.73
C GLN A 605 -3.56 -2.73 -19.28
N VAL A 606 -4.26 -3.86 -19.09
CA VAL A 606 -5.67 -3.88 -18.70
C VAL A 606 -5.87 -3.44 -17.24
N PHE A 607 -4.87 -3.65 -16.39
CA PHE A 607 -4.84 -3.13 -15.02
C PHE A 607 -4.81 -1.60 -15.03
N PHE A 608 -3.88 -1.00 -15.76
CA PHE A 608 -3.79 0.46 -15.88
C PHE A 608 -4.98 1.06 -16.65
N ALA A 609 -5.46 0.39 -17.70
CA ALA A 609 -6.67 0.81 -18.40
C ALA A 609 -7.89 0.83 -17.46
N SER A 610 -7.97 -0.11 -16.53
CA SER A 610 -9.00 -0.17 -15.50
C SER A 610 -8.88 0.99 -14.49
N ALA A 611 -7.67 1.27 -14.00
CA ALA A 611 -7.38 2.39 -13.11
C ALA A 611 -7.78 3.75 -13.72
N ILE A 612 -7.42 3.95 -14.99
CA ILE A 612 -7.76 5.17 -15.74
C ILE A 612 -9.27 5.25 -16.06
N GLY A 613 -9.95 4.10 -16.17
CA GLY A 613 -11.33 4.01 -16.67
C GLY A 613 -11.43 4.01 -18.20
N ILE A 614 -10.39 3.55 -18.91
CA ILE A 614 -10.39 3.38 -20.36
C ILE A 614 -11.30 2.19 -20.74
N PRO A 615 -12.22 2.33 -21.71
CA PRO A 615 -13.22 1.29 -21.97
C PRO A 615 -12.70 0.08 -22.75
N THR A 616 -11.53 0.18 -23.41
CA THR A 616 -10.99 -0.90 -24.24
C THR A 616 -9.46 -0.89 -24.27
N PHE A 617 -8.85 -2.08 -24.28
CA PHE A 617 -7.41 -2.31 -24.45
C PHE A 617 -7.13 -3.21 -25.67
N PHE A 618 -5.87 -3.54 -25.96
CA PHE A 618 -5.49 -4.26 -27.18
C PHE A 618 -4.58 -5.46 -26.92
N VAL A 619 -4.90 -6.60 -27.54
CA VAL A 619 -4.10 -7.83 -27.44
C VAL A 619 -3.68 -8.26 -28.84
N ARG A 620 -2.44 -8.70 -29.04
CA ARG A 620 -1.96 -9.26 -30.31
C ARG A 620 -2.79 -10.49 -30.67
N ARG A 621 -3.21 -10.58 -31.93
CA ARG A 621 -4.01 -11.71 -32.45
C ARG A 621 -3.27 -13.04 -32.33
N GLN A 622 -1.94 -13.01 -32.49
CA GLN A 622 -1.04 -14.15 -32.29
C GLN A 622 -0.14 -13.86 -31.08
N THR A 623 -0.74 -13.62 -29.91
CA THR A 623 0.02 -13.46 -28.67
C THR A 623 0.71 -14.77 -28.27
N GLY A 624 1.94 -14.66 -27.75
CA GLY A 624 2.65 -15.78 -27.13
C GLY A 624 2.16 -16.10 -25.72
N ASN A 625 1.33 -15.23 -25.12
CA ASN A 625 0.67 -15.48 -23.85
C ASN A 625 -0.60 -16.33 -24.09
N LEU A 626 -0.42 -17.65 -24.03
CA LEU A 626 -1.47 -18.64 -24.27
C LEU A 626 -2.57 -18.58 -23.20
N PHE A 627 -2.21 -18.21 -21.97
CA PHE A 627 -3.18 -18.04 -20.88
C PHE A 627 -4.11 -16.85 -21.12
N LEU A 628 -3.54 -15.69 -21.49
CA LEU A 628 -4.33 -14.52 -21.89
C LEU A 628 -5.23 -14.85 -23.08
N ARG A 629 -4.71 -15.58 -24.08
CA ARG A 629 -5.52 -16.02 -25.23
C ARG A 629 -6.74 -16.84 -24.80
N ARG A 630 -6.58 -17.82 -23.89
CA ARG A 630 -7.68 -18.63 -23.33
C ARG A 630 -8.75 -17.76 -22.66
N ILE A 631 -8.35 -16.67 -21.99
CA ILE A 631 -9.29 -15.70 -21.41
C ILE A 631 -9.99 -14.91 -22.52
N ILE A 632 -9.25 -14.36 -23.49
CA ILE A 632 -9.79 -13.53 -24.57
C ILE A 632 -10.83 -14.28 -25.41
N GLU A 633 -10.67 -15.59 -25.61
CA GLU A 633 -11.63 -16.45 -26.33
C GLU A 633 -13.03 -16.48 -25.66
N ARG A 634 -13.11 -16.17 -24.36
CA ARG A 634 -14.37 -16.06 -23.61
C ARG A 634 -14.97 -14.65 -23.64
N VAL A 635 -14.19 -13.65 -24.05
CA VAL A 635 -14.61 -12.24 -23.98
C VAL A 635 -15.59 -11.91 -25.10
N LYS A 636 -16.80 -11.49 -24.71
CA LYS A 636 -17.84 -11.05 -25.64
C LYS A 636 -17.50 -9.67 -26.23
N GLY A 637 -17.83 -9.46 -27.51
CA GLY A 637 -17.69 -8.16 -28.18
C GLY A 637 -16.26 -7.75 -28.53
N THR A 638 -15.32 -8.70 -28.61
CA THR A 638 -13.99 -8.46 -29.17
C THR A 638 -14.06 -8.25 -30.68
N ARG A 639 -13.13 -7.47 -31.23
CA ARG A 639 -13.02 -7.28 -32.69
C ARG A 639 -11.61 -6.93 -33.14
N PRO A 640 -11.21 -7.23 -34.38
CA PRO A 640 -9.96 -6.74 -34.94
C PRO A 640 -9.87 -5.21 -34.88
N SER A 641 -8.68 -4.71 -34.53
CA SER A 641 -8.40 -3.28 -34.53
C SER A 641 -8.11 -2.79 -35.95
N ARG A 642 -8.93 -1.85 -36.43
CA ARG A 642 -8.68 -1.18 -37.73
C ARG A 642 -7.41 -0.32 -37.73
N ARG A 643 -6.98 0.16 -36.56
CA ARG A 643 -5.85 1.09 -36.45
C ARG A 643 -4.54 0.45 -36.00
N TYR A 644 -4.61 -0.69 -35.33
CA TYR A 644 -3.44 -1.47 -34.97
C TYR A 644 -3.56 -2.83 -35.64
N PRO A 645 -3.12 -2.94 -36.92
CA PRO A 645 -3.15 -4.21 -37.63
C PRO A 645 -2.48 -5.32 -36.81
N GLY A 646 -3.07 -6.50 -36.79
CA GLY A 646 -2.59 -7.62 -35.97
C GLY A 646 -3.04 -7.60 -34.51
N TYR A 647 -3.81 -6.60 -34.06
CA TYR A 647 -4.36 -6.55 -32.70
C TYR A 647 -5.88 -6.76 -32.66
N ILE A 648 -6.35 -7.35 -31.58
CA ILE A 648 -7.75 -7.47 -31.16
C ILE A 648 -8.02 -6.34 -30.16
N ARG A 649 -9.11 -5.60 -30.36
CA ARG A 649 -9.63 -4.63 -29.40
C ARG A 649 -10.58 -5.34 -28.45
N VAL A 650 -10.30 -5.24 -27.16
CA VAL A 650 -11.00 -5.95 -26.09
C VAL A 650 -11.71 -4.94 -25.17
N PRO A 651 -13.04 -5.05 -24.94
CA PRO A 651 -13.72 -4.23 -23.94
C PRO A 651 -13.32 -4.63 -22.51
N VAL A 652 -12.96 -3.64 -21.68
CA VAL A 652 -12.49 -3.88 -20.30
C VAL A 652 -13.61 -4.50 -19.44
N ALA A 653 -14.84 -3.98 -19.54
CA ALA A 653 -15.98 -4.53 -18.80
C ALA A 653 -16.27 -5.99 -19.17
N ALA A 654 -16.23 -6.33 -20.47
CA ALA A 654 -16.43 -7.70 -20.94
C ALA A 654 -15.28 -8.63 -20.50
N TYR A 655 -14.04 -8.13 -20.49
CA TYR A 655 -12.89 -8.88 -19.97
C TYR A 655 -13.06 -9.22 -18.48
N ARG A 656 -13.44 -8.24 -17.65
CA ARG A 656 -13.70 -8.45 -16.22
C ARG A 656 -14.81 -9.49 -15.98
N LEU A 657 -15.90 -9.44 -16.74
CA LEU A 657 -16.96 -10.46 -16.63
C LEU A 657 -16.47 -11.85 -17.06
N ALA A 658 -15.67 -11.95 -18.12
CA ALA A 658 -15.07 -13.22 -18.56
C ALA A 658 -14.10 -13.80 -17.51
N LEU A 659 -13.40 -12.95 -16.74
CA LEU A 659 -12.58 -13.42 -15.61
C LEU A 659 -13.44 -13.99 -14.49
N VAL A 660 -14.58 -13.37 -14.17
CA VAL A 660 -15.52 -13.92 -13.17
C VAL A 660 -16.06 -15.28 -13.66
N GLU A 661 -16.47 -15.38 -14.91
CA GLU A 661 -16.89 -16.66 -15.52
C GLU A 661 -15.76 -17.71 -15.46
N PHE A 662 -14.52 -17.32 -15.72
CA PHE A 662 -13.36 -18.20 -15.59
C PHE A 662 -13.17 -18.72 -14.16
N ILE A 663 -13.26 -17.84 -13.15
CA ILE A 663 -13.17 -18.23 -11.73
C ILE A 663 -14.32 -19.16 -11.37
N SER A 664 -15.55 -18.84 -11.77
CA SER A 664 -16.73 -19.65 -11.49
C SER A 664 -16.66 -21.05 -12.10
N GLU A 665 -16.01 -21.22 -13.26
CA GLU A 665 -15.84 -22.54 -13.89
C GLU A 665 -14.63 -23.30 -13.35
N GLN A 666 -13.46 -22.65 -13.32
CA GLN A 666 -12.18 -23.32 -13.01
C GLN A 666 -11.95 -23.45 -11.50
N GLY A 667 -12.61 -22.62 -10.68
CA GLY A 667 -12.47 -22.59 -9.23
C GLY A 667 -13.76 -22.88 -8.47
N ALA A 668 -14.79 -23.47 -9.09
CA ALA A 668 -16.09 -23.75 -8.46
C ALA A 668 -15.96 -24.48 -7.10
N ASP A 669 -15.13 -25.52 -7.09
CA ASP A 669 -14.80 -26.34 -5.92
C ASP A 669 -14.04 -25.57 -4.83
N LEU A 670 -13.14 -24.65 -5.20
CA LEU A 670 -12.46 -23.74 -4.27
C LEU A 670 -13.42 -22.71 -3.69
N VAL A 671 -14.34 -22.18 -4.50
CA VAL A 671 -15.39 -21.24 -4.04
C VAL A 671 -16.28 -21.91 -3.00
N GLU A 672 -16.70 -23.14 -3.24
CA GLU A 672 -17.51 -23.92 -2.28
C GLU A 672 -16.71 -24.23 -1.00
N MET A 673 -15.48 -24.73 -1.15
CA MET A 673 -14.61 -25.09 -0.04
C MET A 673 -14.35 -23.90 0.90
N LEU A 674 -13.95 -22.77 0.32
CA LEU A 674 -13.61 -21.55 1.07
C LEU A 674 -14.85 -20.74 1.49
N GLY A 675 -16.05 -21.10 1.01
CA GLY A 675 -17.29 -20.41 1.33
C GLY A 675 -17.47 -19.04 0.66
N LEU A 676 -16.88 -18.84 -0.53
CA LEU A 676 -16.75 -17.53 -1.19
C LEU A 676 -17.84 -17.24 -2.24
N GLY A 677 -18.96 -17.98 -2.20
CA GLY A 677 -20.06 -17.80 -3.17
C GLY A 677 -20.65 -16.38 -3.14
N GLU A 678 -20.79 -15.82 -1.95
CA GLU A 678 -21.25 -14.45 -1.72
C GLU A 678 -20.26 -13.41 -2.26
N THR A 679 -18.96 -13.62 -2.04
CA THR A 679 -17.89 -12.78 -2.58
C THR A 679 -17.93 -12.71 -4.10
N ILE A 680 -18.15 -13.85 -4.78
CA ILE A 680 -18.26 -13.88 -6.25
C ILE A 680 -19.55 -13.21 -6.74
N ARG A 681 -20.65 -13.34 -5.99
CA ARG A 681 -21.92 -12.66 -6.30
C ARG A 681 -21.78 -11.14 -6.18
N ASP A 682 -21.21 -10.65 -5.07
CA ASP A 682 -20.89 -9.25 -4.83
C ASP A 682 -19.95 -8.69 -5.91
N LEU A 683 -18.87 -9.42 -6.24
CA LEU A 683 -17.96 -9.04 -7.33
C LEU A 683 -18.71 -8.82 -8.64
N ARG A 684 -19.58 -9.76 -9.03
CA ARG A 684 -20.38 -9.64 -10.26
C ARG A 684 -21.29 -8.42 -10.22
N GLU A 685 -21.97 -8.18 -9.09
CA GLU A 685 -22.87 -7.04 -8.93
C GLU A 685 -22.13 -5.70 -9.05
N ARG A 686 -20.94 -5.58 -8.45
CA ARG A 686 -20.07 -4.40 -8.58
C ARG A 686 -19.62 -4.13 -10.01
N LEU A 687 -19.38 -5.18 -10.79
CA LEU A 687 -18.99 -5.06 -12.19
C LEU A 687 -20.16 -4.67 -13.10
N VAL A 688 -21.39 -5.07 -12.77
CA VAL A 688 -22.60 -4.73 -13.53
C VAL A 688 -23.11 -3.33 -13.17
N ASN A 689 -23.06 -2.96 -11.88
CA ASN A 689 -23.53 -1.68 -11.35
C ASN A 689 -22.37 -0.85 -10.76
N PRO A 690 -21.31 -0.52 -11.53
CA PRO A 690 -20.11 0.10 -10.98
C PRO A 690 -20.36 1.50 -10.42
N GLY A 691 -21.29 2.26 -11.01
CA GLY A 691 -21.62 3.61 -10.53
C GLY A 691 -22.19 3.63 -9.11
N GLU A 692 -22.80 2.55 -8.65
CA GLU A 692 -23.48 2.42 -7.36
C GLU A 692 -22.68 1.58 -6.37
N MET A 693 -22.25 0.39 -6.80
CA MET A 693 -21.72 -0.65 -5.91
C MET A 693 -20.19 -0.67 -5.84
N SER A 694 -19.49 -0.22 -6.88
CA SER A 694 -18.02 -0.24 -6.89
C SER A 694 -17.42 0.77 -5.93
N ALA A 695 -16.20 0.51 -5.45
CA ALA A 695 -15.45 1.43 -4.59
C ALA A 695 -15.26 2.81 -5.24
N ALA A 696 -14.89 2.85 -6.54
CA ALA A 696 -14.76 4.10 -7.27
C ALA A 696 -16.09 4.87 -7.30
N GLY A 697 -17.20 4.19 -7.57
CA GLY A 697 -18.54 4.80 -7.58
C GLY A 697 -18.93 5.35 -6.21
N ARG A 698 -18.80 4.55 -5.15
CA ARG A 698 -19.17 4.93 -3.77
C ARG A 698 -18.36 6.12 -3.27
N LEU A 699 -17.04 6.10 -3.43
CA LEU A 699 -16.17 7.21 -3.03
C LEU A 699 -16.51 8.48 -3.83
N THR A 700 -16.69 8.37 -5.14
CA THR A 700 -17.03 9.54 -5.98
C THR A 700 -18.35 10.17 -5.54
N ARG A 701 -19.39 9.37 -5.25
CA ARG A 701 -20.66 9.89 -4.73
C ARG A 701 -20.50 10.53 -3.35
N GLY A 702 -19.72 9.92 -2.46
CA GLY A 702 -19.43 10.48 -1.14
C GLY A 702 -18.79 11.87 -1.23
N ILE A 703 -17.81 12.02 -2.11
CA ILE A 703 -17.11 13.29 -2.37
C ILE A 703 -18.08 14.33 -2.95
N LEU A 704 -18.81 13.96 -4.01
CA LEU A 704 -19.74 14.87 -4.69
C LEU A 704 -20.89 15.33 -3.77
N ASN A 705 -21.44 14.43 -2.96
CA ASN A 705 -22.51 14.76 -2.01
C ASN A 705 -22.02 15.80 -0.98
N GLY A 706 -20.79 15.66 -0.48
CA GLY A 706 -20.20 16.60 0.48
C GLY A 706 -20.04 18.02 -0.06
N MET A 707 -19.96 18.18 -1.39
CA MET A 707 -19.82 19.48 -2.06
C MET A 707 -21.06 19.89 -2.89
N GLY A 708 -22.18 19.16 -2.80
CA GLY A 708 -23.39 19.43 -3.57
C GLY A 708 -23.30 19.16 -5.09
N GLY A 709 -22.28 18.42 -5.53
CA GLY A 709 -22.08 18.04 -6.93
C GLY A 709 -22.84 16.77 -7.34
N LYS A 710 -22.98 16.55 -8.65
CA LYS A 710 -23.59 15.31 -9.22
C LYS A 710 -22.72 14.58 -10.24
N ASP A 711 -21.73 15.27 -10.81
CA ASP A 711 -20.87 14.76 -11.88
C ASP A 711 -19.47 15.36 -11.68
N PRO A 712 -18.42 14.53 -11.55
CA PRO A 712 -17.08 15.03 -11.29
C PRO A 712 -16.55 15.91 -12.44
N LEU A 713 -17.00 15.73 -13.68
CA LEU A 713 -16.62 16.56 -14.82
C LEU A 713 -17.38 17.90 -14.90
N ARG A 714 -18.32 18.16 -13.99
CA ARG A 714 -19.01 19.46 -13.87
C ARG A 714 -18.45 20.36 -12.78
N VAL A 715 -17.55 19.82 -11.97
CA VAL A 715 -16.86 20.53 -10.89
C VAL A 715 -15.44 20.84 -11.34
N ASP A 716 -14.89 21.95 -10.84
CA ASP A 716 -13.47 22.26 -11.02
C ASP A 716 -12.59 21.15 -10.44
N ALA A 717 -11.42 20.93 -11.04
CA ALA A 717 -10.52 19.86 -10.59
C ALA A 717 -9.97 20.11 -9.18
N SER A 718 -9.59 21.35 -8.88
CA SER A 718 -9.07 21.73 -7.57
C SER A 718 -10.14 21.60 -6.49
N GLU A 719 -11.37 22.04 -6.78
CA GLU A 719 -12.52 21.90 -5.88
C GLU A 719 -12.85 20.43 -5.62
N PHE A 720 -12.90 19.59 -6.65
CA PHE A 720 -13.17 18.16 -6.48
C PHE A 720 -12.09 17.48 -5.64
N ASN A 721 -10.81 17.75 -5.93
CA ASN A 721 -9.71 17.13 -5.21
C ASN A 721 -9.65 17.60 -3.75
N ALA A 722 -9.90 18.89 -3.47
CA ALA A 722 -10.01 19.40 -2.10
C ALA A 722 -11.23 18.81 -1.36
N GLY A 723 -12.35 18.64 -2.08
CA GLY A 723 -13.53 17.92 -1.58
C GLY A 723 -13.21 16.46 -1.26
N ALA A 724 -12.34 15.81 -2.04
CA ALA A 724 -11.90 14.45 -1.77
C ALA A 724 -11.10 14.35 -0.47
N GLU A 725 -10.14 15.25 -0.25
CA GLU A 725 -9.36 15.31 1.00
C GLU A 725 -10.25 15.55 2.22
N HIS A 726 -11.21 16.48 2.12
CA HIS A 726 -12.20 16.72 3.17
C HIS A 726 -13.05 15.48 3.45
N HIS A 727 -13.56 14.82 2.40
CA HIS A 727 -14.35 13.61 2.55
C HIS A 727 -13.56 12.50 3.24
N TYR A 728 -12.30 12.27 2.87
CA TYR A 728 -11.46 11.24 3.47
C TYR A 728 -11.15 11.54 4.94
N ARG A 729 -10.76 12.78 5.24
CA ARG A 729 -10.38 13.21 6.59
C ARG A 729 -11.55 13.20 7.55
N ASP A 730 -12.73 13.62 7.11
CA ASP A 730 -13.83 13.95 8.04
C ASP A 730 -15.00 12.95 7.94
N THR A 731 -15.43 12.56 6.73
CA THR A 731 -16.58 11.66 6.58
C THR A 731 -16.17 10.18 6.62
N LEU A 732 -15.20 9.81 5.77
CA LEU A 732 -14.78 8.42 5.65
C LEU A 732 -14.05 7.93 6.90
N ARG A 733 -13.22 8.79 7.51
CA ARG A 733 -12.59 8.53 8.82
C ARG A 733 -13.61 8.11 9.87
N LEU A 734 -14.71 8.86 10.00
CA LEU A 734 -15.77 8.55 10.97
C LEU A 734 -16.51 7.26 10.61
N SER A 735 -16.74 6.99 9.32
CA SER A 735 -17.32 5.71 8.87
C SER A 735 -16.43 4.52 9.23
N HIS A 736 -15.12 4.62 9.03
CA HIS A 736 -14.17 3.57 9.42
C HIS A 736 -14.08 3.41 10.94
N LEU A 737 -14.14 4.52 11.68
CA LEU A 737 -14.19 4.52 13.14
C LEU A 737 -15.44 3.79 13.66
N GLU A 738 -16.60 4.06 13.06
CA GLU A 738 -17.87 3.41 13.40
C GLU A 738 -17.85 1.89 13.08
N GLU A 739 -17.35 1.49 11.91
CA GLU A 739 -17.19 0.07 11.54
C GLU A 739 -16.28 -0.68 12.52
N ALA A 740 -15.17 -0.05 12.88
CA ALA A 740 -14.22 -0.63 13.81
C ALA A 740 -14.77 -0.69 15.25
N TYR A 741 -15.49 0.34 15.67
CA TYR A 741 -16.17 0.38 16.97
C TYR A 741 -17.25 -0.71 17.08
N ALA A 742 -18.06 -0.91 16.02
CA ALA A 742 -19.03 -1.99 15.97
C ALA A 742 -18.35 -3.37 16.09
N SER A 743 -17.19 -3.54 15.42
CA SER A 743 -16.40 -4.78 15.53
C SER A 743 -15.89 -5.02 16.95
N LEU A 744 -15.43 -3.98 17.65
CA LEU A 744 -15.01 -4.07 19.06
C LEU A 744 -16.19 -4.42 19.98
N LEU A 745 -17.37 -3.84 19.75
CA LEU A 745 -18.57 -4.15 20.50
C LEU A 745 -18.97 -5.63 20.35
N ASP A 746 -18.89 -6.17 19.12
CA ASP A 746 -19.12 -7.59 18.87
C ASP A 746 -18.11 -8.47 19.63
N ASP A 747 -16.83 -8.10 19.66
CA ASP A 747 -15.81 -8.84 20.40
C ASP A 747 -16.08 -8.82 21.92
N CYS A 748 -16.44 -7.65 22.46
CA CYS A 748 -16.82 -7.54 23.87
C CYS A 748 -18.05 -8.38 24.20
N SER A 749 -19.04 -8.42 23.30
CA SER A 749 -20.22 -9.27 23.46
C SER A 749 -19.85 -10.75 23.49
N GLN A 750 -18.94 -11.19 22.62
CA GLN A 750 -18.46 -12.57 22.60
C GLN A 750 -17.67 -12.91 23.87
N LEU A 751 -16.78 -12.03 24.32
CA LEU A 751 -16.02 -12.21 25.56
C LEU A 751 -16.93 -12.28 26.79
N GLU A 752 -17.94 -11.43 26.88
CA GLU A 752 -18.91 -11.46 27.97
C GLU A 752 -19.73 -12.76 27.97
N LEU A 753 -20.11 -13.27 26.79
CA LEU A 753 -20.80 -14.54 26.65
C LEU A 753 -19.90 -15.70 27.12
N SER A 754 -18.67 -15.80 26.60
CA SER A 754 -17.72 -16.84 27.01
C SER A 754 -17.42 -16.80 28.51
N ALA A 755 -17.30 -15.61 29.10
CA ALA A 755 -17.10 -15.46 30.55
C ALA A 755 -18.29 -15.98 31.37
N ARG A 756 -19.54 -15.83 30.87
CA ARG A 756 -20.75 -16.39 31.49
C ARG A 756 -20.81 -17.90 31.34
N GLU A 757 -20.38 -18.42 30.19
CA GLU A 757 -20.31 -19.86 29.89
C GLU A 757 -19.18 -20.59 30.62
N GLY A 758 -18.31 -19.87 31.33
CA GLY A 758 -17.29 -20.45 32.21
C GLY A 758 -15.85 -20.33 31.72
N ASP A 759 -15.58 -19.59 30.64
CA ASP A 759 -14.22 -19.30 30.20
C ASP A 759 -13.47 -18.44 31.25
N GLY A 760 -12.62 -19.11 32.03
CA GLY A 760 -11.83 -18.51 33.10
C GLY A 760 -10.95 -17.34 32.63
N PRO A 761 -10.16 -17.50 31.55
CA PRO A 761 -9.46 -16.40 30.88
C PRO A 761 -10.34 -15.18 30.56
N ALA A 762 -11.48 -15.36 29.89
CA ALA A 762 -12.37 -14.25 29.54
C ALA A 762 -12.93 -13.54 30.79
N ARG A 763 -13.34 -14.32 31.80
CA ARG A 763 -13.83 -13.79 33.08
C ARG A 763 -12.76 -13.00 33.83
N SER A 764 -11.54 -13.52 33.88
CA SER A 764 -10.41 -12.83 34.52
C SER A 764 -10.04 -11.54 33.79
N LEU A 765 -10.11 -11.54 32.45
CA LEU A 765 -9.82 -10.35 31.64
C LEU A 765 -10.83 -9.25 31.94
N LEU A 766 -12.13 -9.54 31.83
CA LEU A 766 -13.20 -8.57 32.06
C LEU A 766 -13.27 -8.09 33.51
N GLY A 767 -13.09 -8.99 34.48
CA GLY A 767 -13.12 -8.64 35.91
C GLY A 767 -11.97 -7.74 36.36
N SER A 768 -10.90 -7.64 35.58
CA SER A 768 -9.75 -6.78 35.87
C SER A 768 -9.92 -5.33 35.39
N LEU A 769 -10.98 -5.04 34.62
CA LEU A 769 -11.22 -3.74 34.02
C LEU A 769 -12.35 -3.00 34.78
N PRO A 770 -12.19 -1.70 35.10
CA PRO A 770 -13.20 -0.93 35.85
C PRO A 770 -14.36 -0.48 34.94
N LEU A 771 -15.08 -1.44 34.35
CA LEU A 771 -16.11 -1.20 33.32
C LEU A 771 -17.55 -1.10 33.88
N GLY A 772 -17.71 -1.05 35.21
CA GLY A 772 -19.02 -0.96 35.86
C GLY A 772 -19.95 -2.12 35.45
N ASN A 773 -21.01 -1.82 34.68
CA ASN A 773 -22.06 -2.75 34.27
C ASN A 773 -21.70 -3.64 33.05
N GLY A 774 -20.41 -3.84 32.80
CA GLY A 774 -19.90 -4.64 31.67
C GLY A 774 -19.33 -3.81 30.52
N ALA A 775 -18.51 -4.45 29.69
CA ALA A 775 -17.84 -3.84 28.54
C ALA A 775 -18.83 -3.33 27.50
N CYS A 776 -19.87 -4.10 27.19
CA CYS A 776 -20.88 -3.68 26.21
C CYS A 776 -21.66 -2.44 26.68
N SER A 777 -22.03 -2.39 27.96
CA SER A 777 -22.74 -1.26 28.56
C SER A 777 -21.86 -0.01 28.57
N PHE A 778 -20.59 -0.15 28.94
CA PHE A 778 -19.60 0.92 28.90
C PHE A 778 -19.44 1.50 27.50
N LEU A 779 -19.20 0.65 26.49
CA LEU A 779 -19.03 1.09 25.10
C LEU A 779 -20.26 1.89 24.63
N ARG A 780 -21.47 1.34 24.81
CA ARG A 780 -22.72 2.03 24.41
C ARG A 780 -22.89 3.40 25.09
N ALA A 781 -22.48 3.54 26.35
CA ALA A 781 -22.61 4.80 27.08
C ALA A 781 -21.73 5.92 26.50
N ILE A 782 -20.58 5.58 25.92
CA ILE A 782 -19.60 6.57 25.45
C ILE A 782 -19.66 6.82 23.94
N HIS A 783 -20.48 6.09 23.20
CA HIS A 783 -20.50 6.09 21.72
C HIS A 783 -20.68 7.51 21.13
N ALA A 784 -21.66 8.26 21.64
CA ALA A 784 -21.93 9.61 21.16
C ALA A 784 -20.77 10.58 21.39
N ASP A 785 -20.09 10.47 22.54
CA ASP A 785 -18.94 11.30 22.87
C ASP A 785 -17.69 10.88 22.10
N LEU A 786 -17.53 9.59 21.80
CA LEU A 786 -16.47 9.08 20.93
C LEU A 786 -16.59 9.64 19.51
N MET A 787 -17.78 9.56 18.90
CA MET A 787 -18.02 10.05 17.54
C MET A 787 -17.86 11.57 17.41
N GLN A 788 -17.95 12.29 18.53
CA GLN A 788 -17.73 13.74 18.58
C GLN A 788 -16.33 14.10 19.10
N GLU A 789 -15.48 13.12 19.38
CA GLU A 789 -14.11 13.29 19.88
C GLU A 789 -14.04 14.13 21.18
N ARG A 790 -15.06 13.97 22.05
CA ARG A 790 -15.23 14.71 23.31
C ARG A 790 -14.86 13.89 24.56
N LEU A 791 -14.26 12.71 24.38
CA LEU A 791 -13.86 11.85 25.49
C LEU A 791 -12.68 12.44 26.25
N ASP A 792 -12.74 12.37 27.58
CA ASP A 792 -11.63 12.77 28.43
C ASP A 792 -10.49 11.72 28.44
N ALA A 793 -9.32 12.13 28.94
CA ALA A 793 -8.16 11.26 29.01
C ALA A 793 -8.36 10.02 29.91
N ALA A 794 -9.28 10.04 30.88
CA ALA A 794 -9.55 8.91 31.76
C ALA A 794 -10.41 7.84 31.07
N THR A 795 -11.45 8.24 30.34
CA THR A 795 -12.27 7.34 29.52
C THR A 795 -11.45 6.76 28.37
N LEU A 796 -10.62 7.57 27.71
CA LEU A 796 -9.71 7.10 26.65
C LEU A 796 -8.73 6.05 27.18
N ARG A 797 -8.20 6.23 28.39
CA ARG A 797 -7.36 5.22 29.04
C ARG A 797 -8.09 3.88 29.16
N GLN A 798 -9.32 3.88 29.67
CA GLN A 798 -10.12 2.65 29.83
C GLN A 798 -10.37 1.96 28.48
N LEU A 799 -10.70 2.73 27.44
CA LEU A 799 -10.91 2.22 26.09
C LEU A 799 -9.66 1.56 25.50
N ILE A 800 -8.50 2.19 25.67
CA ILE A 800 -7.25 1.64 25.18
C ILE A 800 -6.94 0.32 25.90
N VAL A 801 -7.12 0.23 27.23
CA VAL A 801 -6.91 -1.04 27.95
C VAL A 801 -7.89 -2.12 27.47
N LEU A 802 -9.17 -1.78 27.29
CA LEU A 802 -10.16 -2.72 26.78
C LEU A 802 -9.77 -3.23 25.39
N THR A 803 -9.34 -2.33 24.50
CA THR A 803 -8.89 -2.69 23.15
C THR A 803 -7.65 -3.58 23.19
N LEU A 804 -6.63 -3.23 23.99
CA LEU A 804 -5.43 -4.06 24.19
C LEU A 804 -5.79 -5.45 24.72
N SER A 805 -6.80 -5.54 25.58
CA SER A 805 -7.31 -6.80 26.13
C SER A 805 -7.93 -7.68 25.04
N THR A 806 -8.74 -7.10 24.15
CA THR A 806 -9.30 -7.83 23.00
C THR A 806 -8.21 -8.27 22.02
N VAL A 807 -7.22 -7.42 21.72
CA VAL A 807 -6.09 -7.77 20.84
C VAL A 807 -5.24 -8.90 21.43
N HIS A 808 -5.05 -8.92 22.76
CA HIS A 808 -4.38 -10.02 23.44
C HIS A 808 -5.13 -11.34 23.25
N HIS A 809 -6.45 -11.32 23.45
CA HIS A 809 -7.30 -12.51 23.23
C HIS A 809 -7.22 -13.03 21.79
N ASP A 810 -7.32 -12.13 20.80
CA ASP A 810 -7.21 -12.49 19.39
C ASP A 810 -5.84 -13.09 19.06
N THR A 811 -4.78 -12.48 19.58
CA THR A 811 -3.40 -12.94 19.38
C THR A 811 -3.22 -14.36 19.94
N ASP A 812 -3.68 -14.61 21.17
CA ASP A 812 -3.57 -15.92 21.80
C ASP A 812 -4.37 -16.99 21.04
N SER A 813 -5.58 -16.63 20.57
CA SER A 813 -6.43 -17.50 19.75
C SER A 813 -5.75 -17.86 18.42
N ALA A 814 -5.22 -16.86 17.71
CA ALA A 814 -4.49 -17.04 16.46
C ALA A 814 -3.23 -17.90 16.66
N ALA A 815 -2.45 -17.62 17.72
CA ALA A 815 -1.22 -18.35 18.01
C ALA A 815 -1.48 -19.83 18.32
N ARG A 816 -2.55 -20.17 19.05
CA ARG A 816 -2.94 -21.57 19.30
C ARG A 816 -3.16 -22.32 17.99
N PHE A 817 -3.97 -21.74 17.09
CA PHE A 817 -4.25 -22.35 15.80
C PHE A 817 -3.00 -22.48 14.91
N ILE A 818 -2.16 -21.44 14.84
CA ILE A 818 -0.97 -21.45 13.99
C ILE A 818 0.05 -22.50 14.47
N ASN A 819 0.19 -22.64 15.80
CA ASN A 819 1.13 -23.58 16.42
C ASN A 819 0.64 -25.04 16.44
N GLU A 820 -0.66 -25.28 16.32
CA GLU A 820 -1.17 -26.63 16.03
C GLU A 820 -0.57 -27.08 14.69
N ARG A 821 0.04 -28.28 14.64
CA ARG A 821 0.56 -28.77 13.35
C ARG A 821 -0.61 -28.91 12.37
N PRO A 822 -0.46 -28.48 11.10
CA PRO A 822 -1.44 -28.84 10.07
C PRO A 822 -1.64 -30.35 10.13
N ALA A 823 -2.89 -30.83 10.12
CA ALA A 823 -3.18 -32.25 10.22
C ALA A 823 -2.32 -33.03 9.21
N ASP A 824 -1.55 -34.01 9.69
CA ASP A 824 -0.67 -34.85 8.88
C ASP A 824 -1.51 -35.57 7.81
N GLY A 825 -1.63 -34.98 6.62
CA GLY A 825 -1.82 -35.76 5.41
C GLY A 825 -0.53 -36.54 5.23
N ALA A 826 -0.57 -37.84 5.50
CA ALA A 826 0.55 -38.77 5.49
C ALA A 826 1.68 -38.34 4.54
N VAL A 827 2.86 -38.06 5.10
CA VAL A 827 4.11 -38.03 4.33
C VAL A 827 4.13 -39.31 3.49
N PRO A 828 4.10 -39.25 2.15
CA PRO A 828 4.22 -40.45 1.35
C PRO A 828 5.54 -41.12 1.76
N PRO A 829 5.57 -42.45 1.96
CA PRO A 829 6.80 -43.14 2.32
C PRO A 829 7.88 -42.77 1.32
N SER A 830 9.08 -42.48 1.85
CA SER A 830 10.30 -42.21 1.10
C SER A 830 10.33 -42.99 -0.20
N VAL A 831 10.32 -42.29 -1.35
CA VAL A 831 10.68 -42.91 -2.62
C VAL A 831 12.17 -43.21 -2.53
N CYS A 832 12.47 -44.38 -1.99
CA CYS A 832 13.77 -45.01 -2.04
C CYS A 832 14.10 -45.31 -3.50
N ARG A 833 15.27 -44.80 -3.91
CA ARG A 833 16.17 -45.31 -4.96
C ARG A 833 15.65 -46.49 -5.80
N SER A 834 15.43 -46.22 -7.09
CA SER A 834 15.91 -47.05 -8.21
C SER A 834 16.02 -46.19 -9.46
#